data_AF-A0A8C7UR90-F1
#
_entry.id   AF-A0A8C7UR90-F1
#
_cell.length_a   1.000
_cell.length_b   1.000
_cell.length_c   1.000
_cell.angle_alpha   90.00
_cell.angle_beta   90.00
_cell.angle_gamma   90.00
#
_symmetry.space_group_name_H-M   'P 1'
#
loop_
_entity.id
_entity.type
_entity.pdbx_description
1 polymer ?
#
loop_
_entity_poly.entity_id
_entity_poly.type
_entity_poly.pdbx_seq_one_letter_code
_entity_poly.pdbx_strand_id
1 'polypeptide(L)'
;MKTVRKYFRGSGRALAFVFIASVIWLLFDMVALRLSMNDVNSQLLKESVVKERLTVTPQATERTQLDLDLDEAGTKGPLQNEKKVHEVGRKRGPAAKKDPQLKDKVNSHEQQGGNAQPKSEQGNYVIFKPNQIETVNHVTGQLSVPLNTKTPVKDPLPVKDLSKKAMDLMLNVVKSEDKNVAVLSNFTKVPPGVQEGKHVETLTSKKTEKAEKNIGLMQKAKAKMDQKKNERVRDPLEPGIQESFIKYKVAVDHTVKSVKKDVLKGKEVVVNIKDKRINAVDKGKPYVLKETVLPRAKFKRQPGVPTNSTDVRNTGVHKVLALDMTEAPRDADAIGQFGKAAMVPSDKEQEVRNRWNEGHFNVYLSDQIPVDRAIPDTRPHTCSESVVHDDLPTTSVIFCFVDEVWSTLLRSVHSVLNRSPPHLLKEIILVDDFSSKEYLKNHLDVYMSQFPKVRIVRLKERQGLIRARLAGAAIAKGDVLTFLDSHIECNVGWLEPLLERVYIDRRKVACPVIDVISDKDMSYALVDNFQRGVFKWPLVFWWRRLSEDVIKKNHMKASDPIRCPIMAGGLFSIDKKYFYELGSYDPGLDVWGGENMEISFKIWMCGGEIEIIPCSRVGHIFRGANPYKFPKDRQKTVERNLARVAEVWLDEYKDLFYGHGYYHLLDRSVIDIGNLTDQIELRKKLKCKSFKWYLDNVYPDMAAPLVKAEGLVFNRGVRKCLALQKGSLAFEICDLSKLNQHFNYTWMRHVRQKDVCLTAQDKGSSLAMQPCDNTKPQLRWLHKASNSALVEHLVMELASQRLCLEAGALGDRMQLKRCEPTSPYQKWQFTHYRAE
;
A
#
# COMPACT_ATOMS: atom_id res chain seq x y z
N MET A 1 54.89 23.66 32.15
CA MET A 1 54.90 22.27 32.67
C MET A 1 54.47 22.10 34.14
N LYS A 2 54.83 22.96 35.11
CA LYS A 2 54.57 22.67 36.55
C LYS A 2 53.08 22.60 36.96
N THR A 3 52.16 23.28 36.26
CA THR A 3 50.74 23.41 36.67
C THR A 3 49.91 22.12 36.50
N VAL A 4 50.12 21.36 35.42
CA VAL A 4 49.29 20.18 35.07
C VAL A 4 49.42 19.04 36.09
N ARG A 5 50.62 18.87 36.69
CA ARG A 5 50.89 17.85 37.72
C ARG A 5 50.06 18.01 39.01
N LYS A 6 49.37 19.14 39.22
CA LYS A 6 48.52 19.34 40.42
C LYS A 6 47.11 18.76 40.28
N TYR A 7 46.61 18.54 39.06
CA TYR A 7 45.25 18.03 38.82
C TYR A 7 45.13 16.50 38.87
N PHE A 8 46.18 15.76 38.53
CA PHE A 8 46.17 14.28 38.45
C PHE A 8 46.44 13.54 39.77
N ARG A 9 46.38 14.24 40.93
CA ARG A 9 46.67 13.63 42.24
C ARG A 9 45.42 13.02 42.87
N GLY A 10 44.95 11.91 42.31
CA GLY A 10 43.85 11.10 42.86
C GLY A 10 43.32 10.06 41.86
N SER A 11 43.39 8.77 42.21
CA SER A 11 43.08 7.64 41.30
C SER A 11 41.69 7.76 40.64
N GLY A 12 40.64 8.03 41.44
CA GLY A 12 39.27 8.16 40.93
C GLY A 12 39.07 9.30 39.91
N ARG A 13 39.88 10.38 39.97
CA ARG A 13 39.81 11.47 38.96
C ARG A 13 40.46 11.07 37.64
N ALA A 14 41.54 10.29 37.67
CA ALA A 14 42.10 9.71 36.45
C ALA A 14 41.10 8.75 35.79
N LEU A 15 40.46 7.88 36.58
CA LEU A 15 39.39 7.00 36.09
C LEU A 15 38.23 7.77 35.46
N ALA A 16 37.78 8.87 36.08
CA ALA A 16 36.70 9.69 35.53
C ALA A 16 37.06 10.31 34.17
N PHE A 17 38.30 10.82 34.00
CA PHE A 17 38.76 11.33 32.70
C PHE A 17 38.89 10.22 31.65
N VAL A 18 39.37 9.02 32.02
CA VAL A 18 39.42 7.86 31.11
C VAL A 18 38.00 7.44 30.70
N PHE A 19 37.05 7.36 31.63
CA PHE A 19 35.66 7.01 31.33
C PHE A 19 34.99 8.03 30.41
N ILE A 20 35.14 9.33 30.68
CA ILE A 20 34.61 10.40 29.82
C ILE A 20 35.25 10.33 28.43
N ALA A 21 36.56 10.12 28.33
CA ALA A 21 37.24 9.94 27.04
C ALA A 21 36.73 8.70 26.29
N SER A 22 36.52 7.57 26.97
CA SER A 22 35.95 6.36 26.36
C SER A 22 34.51 6.55 25.88
N VAL A 23 33.66 7.28 26.61
CA VAL A 23 32.30 7.61 26.18
C VAL A 23 32.30 8.56 24.99
N ILE A 24 33.17 9.58 24.98
CA ILE A 24 33.34 10.48 23.82
C ILE A 24 33.83 9.69 22.60
N TRP A 25 34.78 8.77 22.78
CA TRP A 25 35.30 7.93 21.69
C TRP A 25 34.22 7.00 21.14
N LEU A 26 33.42 6.36 21.99
CA LEU A 26 32.24 5.57 21.60
C LEU A 26 31.20 6.39 20.83
N LEU A 27 30.97 7.66 21.20
CA LEU A 27 30.05 8.55 20.48
C LEU A 27 30.61 8.92 19.10
N PHE A 28 31.92 9.17 18.97
CA PHE A 28 32.56 9.34 17.67
C PHE A 28 32.49 8.07 16.83
N ASP A 29 32.70 6.90 17.42
CA ASP A 29 32.65 5.60 16.72
C ASP A 29 31.23 5.27 16.24
N MET A 30 30.20 5.56 17.05
CA MET A 30 28.79 5.48 16.64
C MET A 30 28.42 6.47 15.53
N VAL A 31 28.98 7.70 15.55
CA VAL A 31 28.80 8.67 14.46
C VAL A 31 29.52 8.22 13.19
N ALA A 32 30.74 7.68 13.30
CA ALA A 32 31.49 7.11 12.17
C ALA A 32 30.78 5.90 11.56
N LEU A 33 30.24 4.99 12.38
CA LEU A 33 29.38 3.88 11.94
C LEU A 33 28.12 4.38 11.22
N ARG A 34 27.46 5.42 11.74
CA ARG A 34 26.25 6.00 11.13
C ARG A 34 26.56 6.70 9.80
N LEU A 35 27.68 7.40 9.70
CA LEU A 35 28.17 8.01 8.46
C LEU A 35 28.56 6.91 7.44
N SER A 36 29.30 5.89 7.88
CA SER A 36 29.68 4.74 7.05
C SER A 36 28.45 3.97 6.52
N MET A 37 27.44 3.71 7.37
CA MET A 37 26.18 3.10 6.91
C MET A 37 25.42 4.00 5.91
N ASN A 38 25.45 5.32 6.10
CA ASN A 38 24.86 6.25 5.14
C ASN A 38 25.64 6.30 3.82
N ASP A 39 26.98 6.25 3.86
CA ASP A 39 27.82 6.20 2.65
C ASP A 39 27.73 4.85 1.93
N VAL A 40 27.61 3.73 2.64
CA VAL A 40 27.35 2.41 2.03
C VAL A 40 25.96 2.39 1.38
N ASN A 41 24.92 2.94 2.03
CA ASN A 41 23.60 3.09 1.40
C ASN A 41 23.65 4.06 0.19
N SER A 42 24.44 5.14 0.28
CA SER A 42 24.69 6.10 -0.82
C SER A 42 25.44 5.45 -1.98
N GLN A 43 26.40 4.56 -1.70
CA GLN A 43 27.14 3.79 -2.70
C GLN A 43 26.27 2.71 -3.34
N LEU A 44 25.47 1.96 -2.57
CA LEU A 44 24.52 0.99 -3.12
C LEU A 44 23.46 1.65 -4.02
N LEU A 45 22.96 2.84 -3.65
CA LEU A 45 22.09 3.65 -4.50
C LEU A 45 22.82 4.17 -5.76
N LYS A 46 24.08 4.60 -5.63
CA LYS A 46 24.89 5.02 -6.80
C LYS A 46 25.19 3.84 -7.72
N GLU A 47 25.51 2.66 -7.20
CA GLU A 47 25.75 1.45 -7.99
C GLU A 47 24.49 0.96 -8.70
N SER A 48 23.31 1.06 -8.07
CA SER A 48 22.05 0.76 -8.76
C SER A 48 21.79 1.75 -9.90
N VAL A 49 21.93 3.05 -9.65
CA VAL A 49 21.75 4.11 -10.68
C VAL A 49 22.82 4.04 -11.78
N VAL A 50 24.04 3.58 -11.47
CA VAL A 50 25.11 3.36 -12.48
C VAL A 50 24.82 2.12 -13.31
N LYS A 51 24.33 1.01 -12.74
CA LYS A 51 23.82 -0.14 -13.52
C LYS A 51 22.65 0.26 -14.44
N GLU A 52 21.76 1.11 -13.95
CA GLU A 52 20.62 1.63 -14.70
C GLU A 52 21.06 2.54 -15.87
N ARG A 53 22.05 3.42 -15.66
CA ARG A 53 22.67 4.21 -16.74
C ARG A 53 23.46 3.37 -17.74
N LEU A 54 24.16 2.33 -17.30
CA LEU A 54 24.88 1.41 -18.20
C LEU A 54 23.96 0.51 -19.03
N THR A 55 22.67 0.43 -18.68
CA THR A 55 21.63 -0.22 -19.51
C THR A 55 20.81 0.77 -20.35
N VAL A 56 20.97 2.08 -20.16
CA VAL A 56 20.25 3.13 -20.91
C VAL A 56 21.21 4.23 -21.39
N THR A 57 21.88 3.98 -22.51
CA THR A 57 22.52 5.01 -23.35
C THR A 57 21.97 4.88 -24.78
N PRO A 58 21.49 5.96 -25.45
CA PRO A 58 20.91 5.84 -26.78
C PRO A 58 21.97 5.60 -27.86
N GLN A 59 21.71 4.70 -28.81
CA GLN A 59 22.40 4.73 -30.10
C GLN A 59 21.82 5.88 -30.93
N ALA A 60 22.62 6.93 -31.13
CA ALA A 60 22.26 8.05 -31.98
C ALA A 60 22.60 7.75 -33.45
N THR A 61 21.54 7.56 -34.23
CA THR A 61 21.39 7.74 -35.68
C THR A 61 22.65 8.14 -36.47
N GLU A 62 23.13 7.23 -37.32
CA GLU A 62 23.81 7.62 -38.57
C GLU A 62 22.75 7.76 -39.67
N ARG A 63 22.88 8.76 -40.56
CA ARG A 63 21.88 9.04 -41.60
C ARG A 63 22.12 8.18 -42.84
N THR A 64 21.07 7.58 -43.36
CA THR A 64 20.90 7.44 -44.81
C THR A 64 19.45 7.78 -45.17
N GLN A 65 19.28 8.52 -46.26
CA GLN A 65 18.02 9.07 -46.74
C GLN A 65 17.90 8.62 -48.20
N LEU A 66 16.75 8.04 -48.57
CA LEU A 66 16.15 8.13 -49.90
C LEU A 66 14.77 7.47 -49.90
N ASP A 67 14.00 7.78 -50.94
CA ASP A 67 12.54 7.76 -50.92
C ASP A 67 11.92 6.54 -51.64
N LEU A 68 10.59 6.54 -51.70
CA LEU A 68 9.79 5.68 -52.56
C LEU A 68 10.09 5.98 -54.05
N ASP A 69 10.14 4.94 -54.89
CA ASP A 69 9.48 4.98 -56.20
C ASP A 69 9.31 3.56 -56.79
N LEU A 70 8.73 3.47 -57.99
CA LEU A 70 7.95 2.34 -58.49
C LEU A 70 8.64 1.44 -59.57
N ASP A 71 7.98 0.29 -59.81
CA ASP A 71 7.89 -0.53 -61.02
C ASP A 71 9.03 -1.47 -61.51
N GLU A 72 8.62 -2.75 -61.61
CA GLU A 72 8.85 -3.81 -62.60
C GLU A 72 10.20 -4.14 -63.28
N ALA A 73 10.34 -5.45 -63.55
CA ALA A 73 11.30 -6.15 -64.43
C ALA A 73 12.81 -6.16 -64.05
N GLY A 74 13.56 -7.25 -64.26
CA GLY A 74 13.14 -8.60 -64.65
C GLY A 74 14.30 -9.55 -65.06
N THR A 75 14.06 -10.86 -64.95
CA THR A 75 14.84 -11.99 -65.52
C THR A 75 16.31 -12.26 -65.12
N LYS A 76 16.56 -13.53 -64.75
CA LYS A 76 17.85 -14.28 -64.81
C LYS A 76 18.97 -13.78 -63.84
N GLY A 77 19.96 -14.58 -63.45
CA GLY A 77 20.28 -16.00 -63.70
C GLY A 77 21.57 -16.39 -62.93
N PRO A 78 21.84 -17.68 -62.64
CA PRO A 78 22.81 -18.08 -61.60
C PRO A 78 24.21 -18.49 -62.09
N LEU A 79 25.17 -18.61 -61.14
CA LEU A 79 26.34 -19.52 -61.00
C LEU A 79 27.33 -18.86 -59.99
N GLN A 80 27.68 -19.45 -58.83
CA GLN A 80 28.58 -20.60 -58.52
C GLN A 80 30.10 -20.32 -58.55
N ASN A 81 30.78 -20.75 -57.45
CA ASN A 81 32.17 -21.26 -57.36
C ASN A 81 33.34 -20.25 -57.59
N GLU A 82 34.57 -20.43 -57.09
CA GLU A 82 35.13 -21.27 -56.01
C GLU A 82 36.54 -20.79 -55.52
N LYS A 83 36.93 -21.16 -54.29
CA LYS A 83 38.30 -21.56 -53.80
C LYS A 83 39.60 -20.73 -54.06
N LYS A 84 40.36 -20.59 -52.95
CA LYS A 84 41.85 -20.75 -52.79
C LYS A 84 42.83 -19.68 -53.34
N VAL A 85 44.12 -19.56 -52.90
CA VAL A 85 44.83 -19.77 -51.59
C VAL A 85 46.31 -19.26 -51.67
N HIS A 86 47.10 -19.34 -50.57
CA HIS A 86 48.57 -19.10 -50.39
C HIS A 86 49.08 -17.64 -50.25
N GLU A 87 50.29 -17.34 -49.73
CA GLU A 87 51.07 -17.81 -48.53
C GLU A 87 52.40 -16.99 -48.36
N VAL A 88 53.16 -17.24 -47.27
CA VAL A 88 54.57 -16.83 -46.96
C VAL A 88 54.75 -15.35 -46.53
N GLY A 89 55.47 -14.99 -45.45
CA GLY A 89 56.32 -15.69 -44.46
C GLY A 89 56.71 -14.72 -43.30
N ARG A 90 57.83 -14.73 -42.54
CA ARG A 90 58.92 -15.65 -42.11
C ARG A 90 59.95 -14.76 -41.33
N LYS A 91 60.85 -15.13 -40.38
CA LYS A 91 61.21 -16.33 -39.58
C LYS A 91 62.43 -16.00 -38.66
N ARG A 92 62.36 -16.00 -37.30
CA ARG A 92 63.53 -16.17 -36.35
C ARG A 92 63.12 -16.42 -34.86
N GLY A 93 63.95 -17.14 -34.09
CA GLY A 93 63.82 -17.54 -32.66
C GLY A 93 65.18 -17.46 -31.93
N PRO A 94 65.61 -18.35 -30.98
CA PRO A 94 65.01 -19.65 -30.56
C PRO A 94 65.18 -20.15 -29.06
N ALA A 95 64.48 -21.25 -28.72
CA ALA A 95 64.91 -22.44 -27.91
C ALA A 95 65.33 -22.40 -26.40
N ALA A 96 65.17 -23.45 -25.56
CA ALA A 96 64.31 -24.69 -25.60
C ALA A 96 64.39 -25.55 -24.30
N LYS A 97 63.49 -26.56 -24.19
CA LYS A 97 63.38 -27.74 -23.27
C LYS A 97 62.37 -27.59 -22.11
N LYS A 98 61.58 -28.61 -21.71
CA LYS A 98 61.53 -30.05 -22.11
C LYS A 98 60.11 -30.65 -22.03
N ASP A 99 59.91 -31.77 -22.74
CA ASP A 99 58.72 -32.64 -22.92
C ASP A 99 58.84 -33.92 -22.03
N PRO A 100 58.02 -35.01 -22.07
CA PRO A 100 56.76 -35.33 -22.80
C PRO A 100 55.66 -35.95 -21.85
N GLN A 101 54.59 -36.72 -22.19
CA GLN A 101 53.95 -37.23 -23.44
C GLN A 101 52.45 -37.59 -23.18
N LEU A 102 51.68 -37.95 -24.22
CA LEU A 102 50.33 -38.57 -24.19
C LEU A 102 50.30 -39.76 -25.19
N LYS A 103 49.54 -40.85 -24.94
CA LYS A 103 49.22 -41.88 -25.97
C LYS A 103 47.87 -42.60 -25.78
N ASP A 104 47.13 -42.71 -26.88
CA ASP A 104 45.99 -43.60 -27.10
C ASP A 104 46.36 -44.83 -27.96
N LYS A 105 45.48 -45.85 -27.96
CA LYS A 105 45.23 -46.81 -29.06
C LYS A 105 43.72 -47.11 -29.06
N VAL A 106 42.94 -46.82 -30.10
CA VAL A 106 42.93 -47.37 -31.48
C VAL A 106 42.48 -48.84 -31.52
N ASN A 107 41.23 -49.07 -31.95
CA ASN A 107 40.92 -49.94 -33.11
C ASN A 107 39.48 -49.70 -33.63
N SER A 108 39.15 -50.29 -34.79
CA SER A 108 37.99 -49.99 -35.63
C SER A 108 37.19 -51.23 -36.05
N HIS A 109 35.87 -51.09 -36.23
CA HIS A 109 34.99 -51.69 -37.27
C HIS A 109 33.63 -50.94 -37.16
N GLU A 110 33.01 -50.41 -38.22
CA GLU A 110 32.33 -51.10 -39.34
C GLU A 110 31.12 -51.97 -38.91
N GLN A 111 29.90 -51.44 -39.00
CA GLN A 111 28.98 -51.73 -40.12
C GLN A 111 27.67 -50.91 -40.05
N GLN A 112 26.89 -51.04 -41.12
CA GLN A 112 25.56 -50.51 -41.48
C GLN A 112 24.55 -50.34 -40.31
N GLY A 113 23.55 -49.45 -40.35
CA GLY A 113 23.03 -48.62 -41.46
C GLY A 113 21.64 -49.09 -41.92
N GLY A 114 20.58 -48.31 -41.66
CA GLY A 114 19.22 -48.66 -42.10
C GLY A 114 18.13 -47.77 -41.51
N ASN A 115 17.39 -47.06 -42.38
CA ASN A 115 16.30 -46.17 -42.02
C ASN A 115 14.99 -46.75 -42.57
N ALA A 116 13.97 -47.01 -41.75
CA ALA A 116 12.61 -47.28 -42.23
C ALA A 116 11.55 -47.14 -41.11
N GLN A 117 10.49 -46.38 -41.42
CA GLN A 117 9.19 -46.45 -40.74
C GLN A 117 8.26 -47.31 -41.63
N PRO A 118 7.26 -48.03 -41.08
CA PRO A 118 5.91 -47.51 -41.28
C PRO A 118 4.87 -47.77 -40.16
N LYS A 119 3.94 -46.81 -40.09
CA LYS A 119 2.54 -46.80 -39.61
C LYS A 119 1.89 -48.02 -38.91
N SER A 120 1.19 -47.70 -37.81
CA SER A 120 -0.17 -48.15 -37.40
C SER A 120 -0.38 -49.62 -36.97
N GLU A 121 -1.31 -49.99 -36.08
CA GLU A 121 -2.59 -49.37 -35.65
C GLU A 121 -2.94 -49.55 -34.14
N GLN A 122 -3.92 -48.74 -33.70
CA GLN A 122 -4.92 -48.96 -32.61
C GLN A 122 -4.49 -49.26 -31.14
N GLY A 123 -5.18 -48.58 -30.21
CA GLY A 123 -5.05 -48.76 -28.76
C GLY A 123 -6.04 -47.87 -27.97
N ASN A 124 -7.33 -48.21 -28.00
CA ASN A 124 -8.40 -47.40 -27.40
C ASN A 124 -8.39 -47.41 -25.87
N TYR A 125 -8.67 -46.26 -25.24
CA TYR A 125 -9.17 -46.16 -23.86
C TYR A 125 -10.26 -45.10 -23.76
N VAL A 126 -11.48 -45.51 -23.42
CA VAL A 126 -12.62 -44.63 -23.15
C VAL A 126 -13.38 -45.12 -21.90
N ILE A 127 -13.44 -44.22 -20.91
CA ILE A 127 -14.46 -44.04 -19.85
C ILE A 127 -15.42 -45.21 -19.55
N PHE A 128 -15.46 -45.65 -18.28
CA PHE A 128 -16.70 -46.11 -17.63
C PHE A 128 -16.74 -45.76 -16.13
N LYS A 129 -17.96 -45.62 -15.57
CA LYS A 129 -18.27 -45.55 -14.12
C LYS A 129 -18.83 -46.90 -13.64
N PRO A 130 -18.73 -47.23 -12.34
CA PRO A 130 -19.92 -47.17 -11.47
C PRO A 130 -19.59 -46.58 -10.07
N ASN A 131 -20.48 -46.20 -9.13
CA ASN A 131 -21.95 -46.27 -8.92
C ASN A 131 -22.49 -47.34 -7.91
N GLN A 132 -22.59 -46.94 -6.62
CA GLN A 132 -23.55 -47.35 -5.54
C GLN A 132 -23.61 -48.81 -5.01
N ILE A 133 -24.41 -48.98 -3.93
CA ILE A 133 -24.95 -50.24 -3.31
C ILE A 133 -23.92 -50.99 -2.40
N GLU A 134 -24.21 -51.53 -1.19
CA GLU A 134 -25.46 -51.72 -0.39
C GLU A 134 -25.25 -51.62 1.16
N THR A 135 -26.33 -51.81 1.96
CA THR A 135 -26.32 -51.95 3.44
C THR A 135 -26.58 -53.39 3.91
N VAL A 136 -25.94 -53.84 4.99
CA VAL A 136 -26.22 -55.14 5.67
C VAL A 136 -26.26 -54.97 7.21
N ASN A 137 -27.01 -55.82 7.91
CA ASN A 137 -27.42 -55.68 9.31
C ASN A 137 -26.60 -56.49 10.35
N HIS A 138 -26.69 -56.05 11.62
CA HIS A 138 -26.63 -56.77 12.91
C HIS A 138 -25.88 -58.12 13.05
N VAL A 139 -24.96 -58.18 14.04
CA VAL A 139 -24.91 -59.22 15.10
C VAL A 139 -24.55 -58.56 16.45
N THR A 140 -24.98 -59.14 17.57
CA THR A 140 -24.84 -58.64 18.96
C THR A 140 -23.57 -59.10 19.69
N GLY A 141 -23.10 -58.33 20.68
CA GLY A 141 -22.15 -58.76 21.72
C GLY A 141 -22.27 -57.91 22.99
N GLN A 142 -22.28 -58.53 24.17
CA GLN A 142 -22.47 -57.87 25.48
C GLN A 142 -21.18 -57.83 26.31
N LEU A 143 -21.07 -56.85 27.23
CA LEU A 143 -20.56 -56.91 28.62
C LEU A 143 -20.47 -55.44 29.13
N SER A 144 -21.43 -54.89 29.88
CA SER A 144 -21.73 -55.08 31.32
C SER A 144 -20.84 -54.28 32.30
N VAL A 145 -21.37 -53.17 32.80
CA VAL A 145 -20.95 -52.48 34.05
C VAL A 145 -22.24 -52.10 34.80
N PRO A 146 -22.36 -52.35 36.12
CA PRO A 146 -23.66 -52.34 36.81
C PRO A 146 -24.14 -50.96 37.32
N LEU A 147 -25.45 -50.85 37.54
CA LEU A 147 -26.14 -49.68 38.11
C LEU A 147 -26.22 -49.72 39.65
N ASN A 148 -26.30 -48.52 40.24
CA ASN A 148 -27.07 -48.14 41.44
C ASN A 148 -27.22 -46.60 41.36
N THR A 149 -28.31 -45.87 41.64
CA THR A 149 -29.76 -46.11 41.84
C THR A 149 -30.48 -44.79 41.43
N LYS A 150 -31.81 -44.62 41.32
CA LYS A 150 -32.99 -45.44 41.67
C LYS A 150 -34.14 -45.17 40.67
N THR A 151 -35.36 -45.61 40.97
CA THR A 151 -36.60 -45.49 40.17
C THR A 151 -37.81 -45.23 41.12
N PRO A 152 -39.11 -45.20 40.72
CA PRO A 152 -39.76 -45.35 39.39
C PRO A 152 -40.93 -44.36 39.09
N VAL A 153 -41.79 -44.68 38.09
CA VAL A 153 -43.18 -44.21 37.81
C VAL A 153 -43.31 -42.91 36.96
N LYS A 154 -44.15 -42.79 35.90
CA LYS A 154 -44.81 -43.74 34.95
C LYS A 154 -45.38 -42.97 33.72
N ASP A 155 -45.65 -43.68 32.62
CA ASP A 155 -46.45 -43.22 31.45
C ASP A 155 -47.96 -43.56 31.58
N PRO A 156 -48.85 -43.04 30.69
CA PRO A 156 -49.05 -43.67 29.37
C PRO A 156 -49.26 -42.72 28.15
N LEU A 157 -49.13 -43.32 26.96
CA LEU A 157 -49.46 -42.84 25.59
C LEU A 157 -51.01 -42.86 25.32
N PRO A 158 -51.59 -42.39 24.17
CA PRO A 158 -50.98 -42.18 22.84
C PRO A 158 -51.42 -40.95 21.97
N VAL A 159 -50.85 -40.94 20.76
CA VAL A 159 -50.93 -40.02 19.59
C VAL A 159 -52.33 -39.64 19.06
N LYS A 160 -52.50 -38.39 18.58
CA LYS A 160 -53.26 -38.06 17.33
C LYS A 160 -52.96 -36.67 16.72
N ASP A 161 -53.21 -36.58 15.41
CA ASP A 161 -53.43 -35.41 14.52
C ASP A 161 -52.39 -34.27 14.41
N LEU A 162 -51.36 -34.50 13.59
CA LEU A 162 -50.71 -33.43 12.81
C LEU A 162 -51.59 -33.05 11.59
N SER A 163 -52.43 -32.00 11.71
CA SER A 163 -53.04 -31.38 10.52
C SER A 163 -53.20 -29.86 10.57
N LYS A 164 -53.11 -29.22 11.75
CA LYS A 164 -53.46 -27.80 11.93
C LYS A 164 -52.30 -26.81 12.12
N LYS A 165 -51.04 -27.27 12.17
CA LYS A 165 -49.84 -26.41 12.31
C LYS A 165 -49.02 -26.20 11.03
N ALA A 166 -49.39 -26.85 9.93
CA ALA A 166 -48.66 -26.74 8.65
C ALA A 166 -49.05 -25.48 7.84
N MET A 167 -50.30 -25.01 7.93
CA MET A 167 -50.77 -23.85 7.13
C MET A 167 -50.35 -22.49 7.70
N ASP A 168 -50.31 -22.31 9.02
CA ASP A 168 -49.84 -21.05 9.64
C ASP A 168 -48.36 -20.73 9.33
N LEU A 169 -47.57 -21.75 8.97
CA LEU A 169 -46.17 -21.58 8.58
C LEU A 169 -46.02 -21.06 7.14
N MET A 170 -46.98 -21.34 6.25
CA MET A 170 -46.97 -20.86 4.86
C MET A 170 -47.35 -19.37 4.74
N LEU A 171 -48.32 -18.87 5.52
CA LEU A 171 -48.73 -17.46 5.43
C LEU A 171 -47.65 -16.45 5.91
N ASN A 172 -46.66 -16.90 6.68
CA ASN A 172 -45.55 -16.05 7.14
C ASN A 172 -44.41 -15.90 6.11
N VAL A 173 -44.43 -16.67 5.00
CA VAL A 173 -43.41 -16.60 3.94
C VAL A 173 -43.66 -15.40 2.99
N VAL A 174 -44.90 -14.92 2.88
CA VAL A 174 -45.29 -13.81 1.97
C VAL A 174 -45.07 -12.42 2.60
N LYS A 175 -44.21 -12.31 3.62
CA LYS A 175 -43.87 -11.05 4.31
C LYS A 175 -42.37 -10.93 4.68
N SER A 176 -41.48 -11.57 3.93
CA SER A 176 -40.03 -11.59 4.23
C SER A 176 -39.14 -10.73 3.34
N GLU A 177 -39.64 -10.13 2.26
CA GLU A 177 -38.78 -9.39 1.30
C GLU A 177 -38.24 -8.06 1.85
N ASP A 178 -39.00 -7.34 2.69
CA ASP A 178 -38.57 -6.06 3.29
C ASP A 178 -37.40 -6.17 4.28
N LYS A 179 -37.08 -7.37 4.78
CA LYS A 179 -36.07 -7.54 5.84
C LYS A 179 -34.61 -7.38 5.39
N ASN A 180 -34.34 -7.41 4.08
CA ASN A 180 -32.99 -7.19 3.56
C ASN A 180 -32.53 -5.73 3.69
N VAL A 181 -33.44 -4.76 3.76
CA VAL A 181 -33.10 -3.33 3.93
C VAL A 181 -32.58 -3.03 5.34
N ALA A 182 -33.15 -3.68 6.36
CA ALA A 182 -32.86 -3.41 7.78
C ALA A 182 -31.44 -3.83 8.23
N VAL A 183 -30.75 -4.69 7.48
CA VAL A 183 -29.38 -5.13 7.81
C VAL A 183 -28.33 -4.12 7.35
N LEU A 184 -28.56 -3.43 6.23
CA LEU A 184 -27.69 -2.34 5.75
C LEU A 184 -27.68 -1.15 6.73
N SER A 185 -28.81 -0.84 7.38
CA SER A 185 -28.95 0.30 8.30
C SER A 185 -28.09 0.26 9.57
N ASN A 186 -27.41 -0.86 9.88
CA ASN A 186 -26.42 -0.91 10.96
C ASN A 186 -24.98 -0.62 10.48
N PHE A 187 -24.63 -0.93 9.23
CA PHE A 187 -23.30 -0.63 8.67
C PHE A 187 -23.19 0.77 8.08
N THR A 188 -24.32 1.44 7.82
CA THR A 188 -24.38 2.86 7.44
C THR A 188 -24.45 3.82 8.63
N LYS A 189 -24.24 3.35 9.87
CA LYS A 189 -24.20 4.21 11.06
C LYS A 189 -22.90 5.02 11.08
N VAL A 190 -23.03 6.28 10.65
CA VAL A 190 -22.02 7.33 10.80
C VAL A 190 -21.49 7.34 12.24
N PRO A 191 -20.16 7.39 12.47
CA PRO A 191 -19.60 7.53 13.82
C PRO A 191 -20.21 8.74 14.55
N PRO A 192 -20.50 8.64 15.86
CA PRO A 192 -21.27 9.66 16.60
C PRO A 192 -20.49 10.97 16.76
N GLY A 193 -20.43 11.78 15.69
CA GLY A 193 -19.53 12.92 15.62
C GLY A 193 -19.78 13.91 14.49
N VAL A 194 -20.21 13.47 13.29
CA VAL A 194 -20.22 14.34 12.10
C VAL A 194 -21.16 15.55 12.23
N GLN A 195 -20.67 16.71 11.79
CA GLN A 195 -21.49 17.86 11.37
C GLN A 195 -21.25 18.10 9.88
N GLU A 196 -22.32 18.33 9.11
CA GLU A 196 -22.20 18.89 7.76
C GLU A 196 -22.09 20.41 7.87
N GLY A 197 -21.13 21.00 7.16
CA GLY A 197 -21.11 22.45 6.93
C GLY A 197 -22.34 22.86 6.12
N LYS A 198 -23.11 23.83 6.59
CA LYS A 198 -24.30 24.30 5.86
C LYS A 198 -23.88 25.04 4.60
N HIS A 199 -24.37 24.60 3.45
CA HIS A 199 -24.37 25.42 2.24
C HIS A 199 -25.11 26.74 2.51
N VAL A 200 -24.56 27.85 2.02
CA VAL A 200 -25.26 29.13 1.99
C VAL A 200 -26.20 29.13 0.80
N GLU A 201 -27.48 28.83 1.03
CA GLU A 201 -28.52 29.01 0.01
C GLU A 201 -28.72 30.49 -0.32
N THR A 202 -28.83 30.80 -1.61
CA THR A 202 -28.98 32.17 -2.12
C THR A 202 -30.37 32.71 -1.82
N LEU A 203 -30.53 33.44 -0.71
CA LEU A 203 -31.81 34.00 -0.28
C LEU A 203 -32.33 35.09 -1.24
N THR A 204 -33.29 34.71 -2.08
CA THR A 204 -34.13 35.65 -2.83
C THR A 204 -35.11 36.42 -1.92
N SER A 205 -35.65 37.52 -2.44
CA SER A 205 -36.32 38.56 -1.64
C SER A 205 -37.61 38.15 -0.92
N LYS A 206 -37.62 38.25 0.43
CA LYS A 206 -38.74 38.71 1.29
C LYS A 206 -38.39 38.62 2.79
N LYS A 207 -37.85 39.70 3.39
CA LYS A 207 -37.89 39.92 4.86
C LYS A 207 -37.56 41.35 5.36
N THR A 208 -37.73 42.36 4.52
CA THR A 208 -37.58 43.78 4.90
C THR A 208 -38.84 44.26 5.60
N GLU A 209 -38.90 44.18 6.93
CA GLU A 209 -39.90 44.90 7.79
C GLU A 209 -39.73 44.70 9.31
N LYS A 210 -38.88 43.76 9.76
CA LYS A 210 -38.75 43.40 11.20
C LYS A 210 -37.43 43.79 11.88
N ALA A 211 -36.62 44.63 11.25
CA ALA A 211 -35.29 45.04 11.75
C ALA A 211 -35.28 46.34 12.55
N GLU A 212 -36.21 47.27 12.32
CA GLU A 212 -36.08 48.67 12.78
C GLU A 212 -36.50 48.92 14.24
N LYS A 213 -37.08 47.93 14.94
CA LYS A 213 -37.60 48.12 16.31
C LYS A 213 -36.64 47.81 17.47
N ASN A 214 -35.47 47.22 17.21
CA ASN A 214 -34.55 46.80 18.29
C ASN A 214 -33.30 47.68 18.48
N ILE A 215 -33.04 48.66 17.60
CA ILE A 215 -31.85 49.53 17.71
C ILE A 215 -32.01 50.58 18.82
N GLY A 216 -33.23 50.94 19.20
CA GLY A 216 -33.53 51.99 20.20
C GLY A 216 -33.26 51.64 21.67
N LEU A 217 -32.83 50.42 22.01
CA LEU A 217 -32.82 49.94 23.41
C LEU A 217 -31.43 49.72 24.05
N MET A 218 -30.34 49.66 23.27
CA MET A 218 -28.98 49.50 23.85
C MET A 218 -28.26 50.82 24.15
N GLN A 219 -28.74 51.97 23.67
CA GLN A 219 -28.08 53.28 23.89
C GLN A 219 -28.35 53.92 25.26
N LYS A 220 -29.16 53.31 26.14
CA LYS A 220 -29.48 53.85 27.49
C LYS A 220 -28.79 53.14 28.67
N ALA A 221 -27.92 52.17 28.42
CA ALA A 221 -27.32 51.31 29.46
C ALA A 221 -25.83 51.57 29.77
N LYS A 222 -25.19 52.59 29.17
CA LYS A 222 -23.73 52.84 29.30
C LYS A 222 -23.37 54.24 29.82
N ALA A 223 -24.21 54.79 30.69
CA ALA A 223 -24.05 56.13 31.28
C ALA A 223 -24.43 56.16 32.77
N LYS A 224 -23.74 55.34 33.59
CA LYS A 224 -23.72 55.41 35.07
C LYS A 224 -22.56 54.58 35.60
N MET A 225 -22.10 54.92 36.81
CA MET A 225 -21.01 54.25 37.57
C MET A 225 -19.60 54.38 36.99
N ASP A 226 -19.11 55.62 36.92
CA ASP A 226 -17.79 55.95 37.46
C ASP A 226 -18.00 56.66 38.80
N GLN A 227 -17.63 56.05 39.95
CA GLN A 227 -17.29 56.76 41.19
C GLN A 227 -16.80 55.86 42.33
N LYS A 228 -15.92 56.44 43.16
CA LYS A 228 -15.27 55.95 44.39
C LYS A 228 -14.18 54.86 44.24
N LYS A 229 -13.24 54.95 45.17
CA LYS A 229 -11.80 54.61 45.08
C LYS A 229 -11.33 54.12 46.47
N ASN A 230 -10.07 53.67 46.56
CA ASN A 230 -9.28 53.48 47.81
C ASN A 230 -9.71 52.30 48.72
N GLU A 231 -8.82 51.60 49.46
CA GLU A 231 -7.34 51.63 49.53
C GLU A 231 -6.79 50.38 50.26
N ARG A 232 -5.59 49.88 49.88
CA ARG A 232 -4.41 49.65 50.78
C ARG A 232 -3.27 48.85 50.14
N VAL A 233 -2.30 49.61 49.63
CA VAL A 233 -0.85 49.37 49.48
C VAL A 233 -0.23 48.15 50.20
N ARG A 234 0.53 47.33 49.46
CA ARG A 234 1.98 47.10 49.69
C ARG A 234 2.68 46.45 48.49
N ASP A 235 3.73 47.14 48.04
CA ASP A 235 4.74 46.79 47.02
C ASP A 235 6.14 46.95 47.70
N PRO A 236 7.32 46.60 47.11
CA PRO A 236 7.63 46.68 45.67
C PRO A 236 8.66 45.67 45.06
N LEU A 237 8.97 45.92 43.77
CA LEU A 237 10.19 45.61 42.97
C LEU A 237 10.16 44.47 41.90
N GLU A 238 9.90 44.93 40.67
CA GLU A 238 10.17 44.37 39.32
C GLU A 238 11.68 44.42 38.92
N PRO A 239 12.15 44.13 37.67
CA PRO A 239 11.48 43.77 36.37
C PRO A 239 12.01 42.45 35.74
N GLY A 240 11.68 41.99 34.52
CA GLY A 240 10.81 42.39 33.39
C GLY A 240 10.55 41.13 32.50
N ILE A 241 9.97 41.11 31.28
CA ILE A 241 9.80 42.08 30.17
C ILE A 241 8.41 41.85 29.51
N GLN A 242 7.89 42.83 28.77
CA GLN A 242 6.48 42.96 28.38
C GLN A 242 6.15 42.51 26.93
N GLU A 243 4.94 41.97 26.71
CA GLU A 243 4.38 41.67 25.38
C GLU A 243 3.95 42.94 24.62
N SER A 244 3.85 42.86 23.28
CA SER A 244 3.08 43.85 22.50
C SER A 244 2.37 43.22 21.30
N PHE A 245 1.06 43.49 21.19
CA PHE A 245 0.23 43.13 20.05
C PHE A 245 0.22 44.26 19.01
N ILE A 246 0.50 43.95 17.75
CA ILE A 246 0.29 44.88 16.62
C ILE A 246 -0.80 44.32 15.70
N LYS A 247 -1.89 45.09 15.54
CA LYS A 247 -2.92 44.85 14.52
C LYS A 247 -2.51 45.58 13.25
N TYR A 248 -2.42 44.87 12.12
CA TYR A 248 -2.40 45.51 10.81
C TYR A 248 -3.82 45.70 10.28
N LYS A 249 -4.13 46.93 9.86
CA LYS A 249 -5.29 47.22 9.00
C LYS A 249 -4.88 46.98 7.55
N VAL A 250 -5.75 46.34 6.77
CA VAL A 250 -5.78 46.54 5.32
C VAL A 250 -6.57 47.83 5.07
N ALA A 251 -6.05 48.70 4.22
CA ALA A 251 -6.74 49.87 3.71
C ALA A 251 -6.54 49.95 2.20
N VAL A 252 -7.64 50.00 1.46
CA VAL A 252 -7.70 50.27 0.04
C VAL A 252 -8.35 51.64 -0.11
N ASP A 253 -7.73 52.56 -0.85
CA ASP A 253 -8.43 53.29 -1.91
C ASP A 253 -7.48 54.04 -2.87
N HIS A 254 -8.02 54.44 -4.02
CA HIS A 254 -7.39 55.30 -5.01
C HIS A 254 -7.50 56.78 -4.63
N THR A 255 -6.61 57.62 -5.16
CA THR A 255 -7.06 58.91 -5.76
C THR A 255 -6.06 59.47 -6.78
N VAL A 256 -6.59 60.16 -7.80
CA VAL A 256 -5.82 60.86 -8.83
C VAL A 256 -5.74 62.35 -8.48
N LYS A 257 -4.58 62.99 -8.71
CA LYS A 257 -4.48 64.43 -8.99
C LYS A 257 -3.18 64.79 -9.72
N SER A 258 -3.24 65.84 -10.55
CA SER A 258 -2.21 66.20 -11.54
C SER A 258 -1.60 67.58 -11.29
N VAL A 259 -0.28 67.71 -11.45
CA VAL A 259 0.44 68.99 -11.63
C VAL A 259 1.46 68.83 -12.78
N LYS A 260 1.92 69.92 -13.39
CA LYS A 260 2.62 69.95 -14.70
C LYS A 260 4.12 70.34 -14.60
N LYS A 261 4.86 70.07 -15.70
CA LYS A 261 6.07 70.81 -16.20
C LYS A 261 7.35 70.73 -15.33
N ASP A 262 8.58 71.00 -15.82
CA ASP A 262 9.24 71.33 -17.12
C ASP A 262 10.77 71.04 -16.92
N VAL A 263 11.71 70.87 -17.88
CA VAL A 263 11.78 70.49 -19.32
C VAL A 263 13.30 70.31 -19.70
N LEU A 264 13.69 69.86 -20.91
CA LEU A 264 15.09 69.64 -21.43
C LEU A 264 15.83 68.43 -20.81
N LYS A 265 16.77 67.68 -21.44
CA LYS A 265 17.38 67.55 -22.81
C LYS A 265 17.48 66.02 -23.09
N GLY A 266 17.70 65.49 -24.31
CA GLY A 266 17.98 66.09 -25.61
C GLY A 266 19.31 65.62 -26.23
N LYS A 267 19.27 64.57 -27.08
CA LYS A 267 20.30 64.26 -28.11
C LYS A 267 19.76 63.26 -29.14
N GLU A 268 20.05 63.51 -30.41
CA GLU A 268 19.63 62.70 -31.57
C GLU A 268 20.78 61.81 -32.08
N VAL A 269 20.46 60.86 -32.97
CA VAL A 269 21.06 60.76 -34.32
C VAL A 269 20.08 59.98 -35.23
N VAL A 270 20.07 60.33 -36.53
CA VAL A 270 19.12 59.87 -37.57
C VAL A 270 19.82 58.80 -38.43
N VAL A 271 19.16 57.82 -39.07
CA VAL A 271 18.67 57.79 -40.49
C VAL A 271 18.15 56.34 -40.71
N ASN A 272 16.85 56.07 -40.93
CA ASN A 272 16.06 56.11 -42.18
C ASN A 272 16.48 55.00 -43.20
N ILE A 273 15.56 54.22 -43.81
CA ILE A 273 15.05 54.50 -45.18
C ILE A 273 13.83 53.62 -45.57
N LYS A 274 12.72 54.29 -45.98
CA LYS A 274 11.73 53.96 -47.06
C LYS A 274 10.88 52.65 -47.00
N ASP A 275 9.67 52.57 -47.57
CA ASP A 275 8.78 53.58 -48.20
C ASP A 275 7.30 53.09 -48.33
N LYS A 276 6.33 54.03 -48.24
CA LYS A 276 5.05 54.18 -49.04
C LYS A 276 4.06 52.99 -49.21
N ARG A 277 2.73 53.18 -49.38
CA ARG A 277 1.83 54.37 -49.28
C ARG A 277 0.35 53.93 -49.08
N ILE A 278 -0.27 54.44 -48.02
CA ILE A 278 -1.56 55.19 -47.97
C ILE A 278 -2.67 54.83 -49.00
N ASN A 279 -3.85 54.48 -48.48
CA ASN A 279 -5.10 55.18 -48.83
C ASN A 279 -6.08 55.21 -47.63
N ALA A 280 -7.04 56.14 -47.66
CA ALA A 280 -7.95 56.53 -46.58
C ALA A 280 -9.39 56.65 -47.16
N VAL A 281 -10.52 56.77 -46.44
CA VAL A 281 -10.86 56.74 -45.00
C VAL A 281 -12.38 56.46 -44.90
N ASP A 282 -12.88 55.87 -43.80
CA ASP A 282 -14.17 56.30 -43.20
C ASP A 282 -14.27 55.92 -41.70
N LYS A 283 -15.32 56.38 -41.01
CA LYS A 283 -15.53 56.35 -39.55
C LYS A 283 -16.87 55.70 -39.20
N GLY A 284 -17.03 55.06 -38.02
CA GLY A 284 -18.42 54.91 -37.53
C GLY A 284 -18.87 53.99 -36.39
N LYS A 285 -18.04 53.59 -35.40
CA LYS A 285 -18.54 53.16 -34.06
C LYS A 285 -19.40 51.84 -34.03
N PRO A 286 -19.82 51.33 -32.84
CA PRO A 286 -19.83 49.88 -32.60
C PRO A 286 -21.19 49.19 -32.75
N TYR A 287 -21.15 47.86 -32.90
CA TYR A 287 -22.32 46.99 -32.78
C TYR A 287 -22.29 46.16 -31.49
N VAL A 288 -23.46 46.06 -30.86
CA VAL A 288 -23.72 45.22 -29.67
C VAL A 288 -23.95 43.78 -30.12
N LEU A 289 -23.22 42.82 -29.55
CA LEU A 289 -23.55 41.40 -29.68
C LEU A 289 -24.80 41.08 -28.84
N LYS A 290 -25.87 40.66 -29.52
CA LYS A 290 -27.12 40.21 -28.89
C LYS A 290 -27.00 38.75 -28.45
N GLU A 291 -27.56 38.44 -27.28
CA GLU A 291 -27.91 37.06 -26.93
C GLU A 291 -28.85 36.48 -28.00
N THR A 292 -28.59 35.25 -28.44
CA THR A 292 -29.44 34.55 -29.40
C THR A 292 -30.10 33.35 -28.72
N VAL A 293 -31.34 33.55 -28.25
CA VAL A 293 -32.17 32.50 -27.63
C VAL A 293 -33.03 31.83 -28.69
N LEU A 294 -32.85 30.51 -28.89
CA LEU A 294 -33.62 29.65 -29.80
C LEU A 294 -33.97 28.31 -29.10
N PRO A 295 -35.01 27.58 -29.54
CA PRO A 295 -36.27 27.72 -28.81
C PRO A 295 -36.69 26.49 -27.97
N ARG A 296 -37.47 26.77 -26.92
CA ARG A 296 -37.97 25.79 -25.94
C ARG A 296 -39.15 24.98 -26.50
N ALA A 297 -38.86 23.82 -27.09
CA ALA A 297 -39.89 22.88 -27.55
C ALA A 297 -40.81 22.41 -26.41
N LYS A 298 -42.12 22.43 -26.64
CA LYS A 298 -43.16 21.99 -25.67
C LYS A 298 -43.66 20.59 -26.01
N PHE A 299 -43.18 19.56 -25.32
CA PHE A 299 -43.84 18.24 -25.36
C PHE A 299 -45.02 18.19 -24.38
N LYS A 300 -46.20 17.79 -24.87
CA LYS A 300 -47.38 17.49 -24.04
C LYS A 300 -47.19 16.13 -23.38
N ARG A 301 -47.51 16.00 -22.08
CA ARG A 301 -47.70 14.70 -21.43
C ARG A 301 -49.12 14.20 -21.69
N GLN A 302 -49.26 12.91 -21.99
CA GLN A 302 -50.48 12.13 -21.75
C GLN A 302 -50.15 11.01 -20.73
N PRO A 303 -51.10 10.55 -19.90
CA PRO A 303 -50.80 9.63 -18.80
C PRO A 303 -51.09 8.15 -19.11
N GLY A 304 -50.19 7.27 -18.69
CA GLY A 304 -50.55 5.97 -18.10
C GLY A 304 -50.67 4.74 -19.01
N VAL A 305 -49.55 4.03 -19.20
CA VAL A 305 -49.52 2.55 -19.26
C VAL A 305 -48.28 2.08 -18.47
N PRO A 306 -48.39 1.10 -17.55
CA PRO A 306 -47.23 0.55 -16.85
C PRO A 306 -46.56 -0.56 -17.69
N THR A 307 -45.29 -0.39 -18.02
CA THR A 307 -44.48 -1.42 -18.69
C THR A 307 -43.31 -1.84 -17.79
N ASN A 308 -43.27 -3.13 -17.42
CA ASN A 308 -42.07 -3.74 -16.84
C ASN A 308 -40.96 -3.73 -17.89
N SER A 309 -40.06 -2.75 -17.81
CA SER A 309 -38.82 -2.69 -18.58
C SER A 309 -37.67 -3.18 -17.71
N THR A 310 -37.06 -4.30 -18.08
CA THR A 310 -35.66 -4.54 -17.72
C THR A 310 -34.82 -3.63 -18.60
N ASP A 311 -34.28 -2.56 -18.04
CA ASP A 311 -33.60 -1.52 -18.84
C ASP A 311 -32.42 -2.09 -19.63
N VAL A 312 -32.64 -2.26 -20.93
CA VAL A 312 -31.60 -2.55 -21.92
C VAL A 312 -30.77 -1.27 -22.06
N ARG A 313 -29.68 -1.21 -21.29
CA ARG A 313 -28.65 -0.18 -21.43
C ARG A 313 -28.24 -0.08 -22.89
N ASN A 314 -28.31 1.12 -23.44
CA ASN A 314 -28.02 1.36 -24.84
C ASN A 314 -26.49 1.40 -25.01
N THR A 315 -25.89 0.29 -25.45
CA THR A 315 -24.44 0.03 -25.34
C THR A 315 -23.61 0.80 -26.37
N GLY A 316 -23.57 2.12 -26.24
CA GLY A 316 -22.57 2.96 -26.88
C GLY A 316 -21.21 2.84 -26.19
N VAL A 317 -20.15 3.16 -26.94
CA VAL A 317 -18.76 3.24 -26.44
C VAL A 317 -18.06 4.46 -27.05
N HIS A 318 -17.22 5.11 -26.26
CA HIS A 318 -16.41 6.26 -26.67
C HIS A 318 -14.93 6.04 -26.33
N LYS A 319 -14.04 6.82 -26.96
CA LYS A 319 -12.62 6.86 -26.57
C LYS A 319 -12.45 7.61 -25.25
N VAL A 320 -11.56 7.12 -24.39
CA VAL A 320 -11.16 7.76 -23.12
C VAL A 320 -10.82 9.24 -23.33
N LEU A 321 -11.44 10.13 -22.55
CA LEU A 321 -11.36 11.57 -22.78
C LEU A 321 -10.04 12.15 -22.25
N ALA A 322 -9.25 12.75 -23.15
CA ALA A 322 -8.04 13.50 -22.82
C ALA A 322 -8.35 14.89 -22.22
N LEU A 323 -9.19 14.92 -21.17
CA LEU A 323 -9.72 16.13 -20.56
C LEU A 323 -8.69 16.79 -19.63
N ASP A 324 -8.40 18.08 -19.83
CA ASP A 324 -7.64 18.93 -18.92
C ASP A 324 -8.08 20.40 -19.05
N MET A 325 -9.21 20.75 -18.42
CA MET A 325 -9.84 22.08 -18.54
C MET A 325 -9.45 23.01 -17.38
N THR A 326 -9.16 24.27 -17.68
CA THR A 326 -8.95 25.35 -16.71
C THR A 326 -9.80 26.57 -17.07
N GLU A 327 -10.14 27.41 -16.07
CA GLU A 327 -10.96 28.61 -16.29
C GLU A 327 -10.25 29.70 -17.10
N ALA A 328 -8.91 29.70 -17.07
CA ALA A 328 -8.05 30.59 -17.85
C ALA A 328 -6.92 29.78 -18.52
N PRO A 329 -6.32 30.28 -19.63
CA PRO A 329 -5.09 29.73 -20.18
C PRO A 329 -3.97 29.79 -19.13
N ARG A 330 -3.25 28.67 -18.97
CA ARG A 330 -2.11 28.60 -18.05
C ARG A 330 -0.92 29.38 -18.60
N ASP A 331 -0.18 30.04 -17.71
CA ASP A 331 1.17 30.51 -18.02
C ASP A 331 2.08 29.31 -18.38
N ALA A 332 2.83 29.41 -19.47
CA ALA A 332 3.72 28.36 -19.97
C ALA A 332 5.12 28.40 -19.32
N ASP A 333 5.52 29.57 -18.79
CA ASP A 333 6.82 29.83 -18.17
C ASP A 333 6.78 29.76 -16.63
N ALA A 334 5.58 29.57 -16.06
CA ALA A 334 5.36 29.38 -14.63
C ALA A 334 6.19 28.22 -14.05
N ILE A 335 6.64 28.39 -12.80
CA ILE A 335 7.48 27.41 -12.13
C ILE A 335 6.77 26.05 -11.96
N GLY A 336 7.47 24.96 -12.25
CA GLY A 336 6.95 23.59 -12.19
C GLY A 336 5.85 23.24 -13.22
N GLN A 337 5.55 24.13 -14.15
CA GLN A 337 4.56 23.92 -15.22
C GLN A 337 4.97 22.76 -16.15
N PHE A 338 3.99 22.05 -16.71
CA PHE A 338 4.17 20.80 -17.48
C PHE A 338 4.94 19.72 -16.70
N GLY A 339 4.77 19.67 -15.38
CA GLY A 339 5.46 18.72 -14.49
C GLY A 339 7.00 18.84 -14.46
N LYS A 340 7.57 19.93 -14.97
CA LYS A 340 9.03 20.17 -14.98
C LYS A 340 9.58 20.28 -13.55
N ALA A 341 10.87 19.97 -13.38
CA ALA A 341 11.58 20.25 -12.13
C ALA A 341 11.62 21.76 -11.84
N ALA A 342 11.22 22.14 -10.64
CA ALA A 342 11.25 23.50 -10.14
C ALA A 342 12.57 23.76 -9.38
N MET A 343 13.28 24.82 -9.74
CA MET A 343 14.56 25.18 -9.13
C MET A 343 14.36 26.08 -7.91
N VAL A 344 15.07 25.79 -6.81
CA VAL A 344 15.12 26.65 -5.63
C VAL A 344 16.15 27.77 -5.87
N PRO A 345 15.81 29.06 -5.69
CA PRO A 345 16.80 30.14 -5.64
C PRO A 345 17.80 29.95 -4.49
N SER A 346 19.07 30.31 -4.68
CA SER A 346 20.12 30.03 -3.69
C SER A 346 19.95 30.77 -2.35
N ASP A 347 19.28 31.93 -2.35
CA ASP A 347 18.87 32.65 -1.14
C ASP A 347 17.73 31.95 -0.37
N LYS A 348 17.01 31.04 -1.04
CA LYS A 348 15.80 30.36 -0.52
C LYS A 348 16.04 28.97 0.02
N GLU A 349 17.23 28.38 -0.14
CA GLU A 349 17.52 27.05 0.42
C GLU A 349 17.26 26.96 1.93
N GLN A 350 17.53 28.02 2.69
CA GLN A 350 17.28 28.01 4.13
C GLN A 350 15.80 28.03 4.46
N GLU A 351 14.96 28.67 3.63
CA GLU A 351 13.51 28.62 3.74
C GLU A 351 13.01 27.19 3.48
N VAL A 352 13.51 26.52 2.43
CA VAL A 352 13.23 25.09 2.16
C VAL A 352 13.62 24.22 3.36
N ARG A 353 14.83 24.38 3.91
CA ARG A 353 15.30 23.60 5.07
C ARG A 353 14.44 23.82 6.32
N ASN A 354 14.02 25.06 6.58
CA ASN A 354 13.15 25.38 7.71
C ASN A 354 11.74 24.77 7.54
N ARG A 355 11.18 24.84 6.32
CA ARG A 355 9.80 24.42 6.01
C ARG A 355 9.66 22.93 5.68
N TRP A 356 10.74 22.19 5.47
CA TRP A 356 10.72 20.77 5.10
C TRP A 356 9.83 19.90 6.01
N ASN A 357 9.84 20.17 7.32
CA ASN A 357 9.06 19.40 8.29
C ASN A 357 7.56 19.77 8.36
N GLU A 358 7.09 20.73 7.54
CA GLU A 358 5.65 20.98 7.38
C GLU A 358 4.97 19.85 6.60
N GLY A 359 5.63 19.30 5.57
CA GLY A 359 5.07 18.28 4.69
C GLY A 359 5.94 17.02 4.48
N HIS A 360 7.23 17.08 4.81
CA HIS A 360 8.30 16.15 4.37
C HIS A 360 8.48 16.07 2.85
N PHE A 361 8.39 17.24 2.22
CA PHE A 361 8.76 17.57 0.84
C PHE A 361 9.06 19.07 0.74
N ASN A 362 9.43 19.57 -0.43
CA ASN A 362 9.73 20.98 -0.67
C ASN A 362 8.47 21.86 -0.73
N VAL A 363 7.92 22.18 0.45
CA VAL A 363 6.71 22.99 0.60
C VAL A 363 6.87 24.39 -0.02
N TYR A 364 8.06 25.01 0.10
CA TYR A 364 8.35 26.29 -0.54
C TYR A 364 8.09 26.26 -2.05
N LEU A 365 8.63 25.26 -2.77
CA LEU A 365 8.37 25.12 -4.21
C LEU A 365 6.89 24.81 -4.49
N SER A 366 6.27 23.93 -3.71
CA SER A 366 4.84 23.64 -3.87
C SER A 366 3.97 24.89 -3.74
N ASP A 367 4.33 25.84 -2.88
CA ASP A 367 3.58 27.09 -2.71
C ASP A 367 3.78 28.10 -3.86
N GLN A 368 4.83 27.95 -4.67
CA GLN A 368 5.06 28.78 -5.89
C GLN A 368 4.44 28.16 -7.16
N ILE A 369 4.26 26.84 -7.19
CA ILE A 369 3.75 26.12 -8.38
C ILE A 369 2.22 26.28 -8.48
N PRO A 370 1.65 26.59 -9.67
CA PRO A 370 0.20 26.72 -9.83
C PRO A 370 -0.60 25.51 -9.32
N VAL A 371 -1.79 25.75 -8.77
CA VAL A 371 -2.68 24.69 -8.26
C VAL A 371 -3.40 23.94 -9.39
N ASP A 372 -3.43 24.51 -10.58
CA ASP A 372 -4.06 23.98 -11.78
C ASP A 372 -3.04 23.48 -12.82
N ARG A 373 -1.74 23.41 -12.48
CA ARG A 373 -0.62 23.20 -13.43
C ARG A 373 -0.83 22.01 -14.38
N ALA A 374 -0.30 22.15 -15.59
CA ALA A 374 -0.20 21.05 -16.54
C ALA A 374 0.88 20.05 -16.07
N ILE A 375 0.71 18.78 -16.46
CA ILE A 375 1.66 17.68 -16.24
C ILE A 375 1.82 16.89 -17.56
N PRO A 376 2.90 16.12 -17.76
CA PRO A 376 3.05 15.32 -18.99
C PRO A 376 2.09 14.14 -19.00
N ASP A 377 1.58 13.76 -20.18
CA ASP A 377 0.87 12.49 -20.33
C ASP A 377 1.89 11.34 -20.25
N THR A 378 1.79 10.54 -19.18
CA THR A 378 2.68 9.41 -18.87
C THR A 378 2.06 8.05 -19.23
N ARG A 379 0.91 8.05 -19.90
CA ARG A 379 0.22 6.82 -20.32
C ARG A 379 0.93 6.15 -21.51
N PRO A 380 0.85 4.81 -21.63
CA PRO A 380 1.18 4.13 -22.89
C PRO A 380 0.40 4.75 -24.05
N HIS A 381 1.03 4.98 -25.20
CA HIS A 381 0.39 5.63 -26.37
C HIS A 381 -0.90 4.90 -26.81
N THR A 382 -0.99 3.58 -26.66
CA THR A 382 -2.20 2.80 -26.96
C THR A 382 -3.43 3.23 -26.15
N CYS A 383 -3.26 3.93 -25.02
CA CYS A 383 -4.34 4.40 -24.17
C CYS A 383 -5.14 5.59 -24.75
N SER A 384 -4.67 6.27 -25.80
CA SER A 384 -5.51 7.23 -26.56
C SER A 384 -6.61 6.53 -27.37
N GLU A 385 -6.36 5.27 -27.73
CA GLU A 385 -7.27 4.45 -28.55
C GLU A 385 -8.14 3.51 -27.71
N SER A 386 -7.94 3.50 -26.38
CA SER A 386 -8.79 2.78 -25.43
C SER A 386 -10.22 3.32 -25.49
N VAL A 387 -11.19 2.40 -25.59
CA VAL A 387 -12.61 2.69 -25.51
C VAL A 387 -13.21 2.21 -24.19
N VAL A 388 -14.28 2.89 -23.77
CA VAL A 388 -15.06 2.65 -22.55
C VAL A 388 -16.55 2.79 -22.86
N HIS A 389 -17.42 2.26 -21.99
CA HIS A 389 -18.88 2.36 -22.17
C HIS A 389 -19.41 3.79 -21.97
N ASP A 390 -20.52 4.13 -22.62
CA ASP A 390 -21.15 5.45 -22.47
C ASP A 390 -21.90 5.62 -21.13
N ASP A 391 -22.33 4.52 -20.48
CA ASP A 391 -23.11 4.50 -19.23
C ASP A 391 -22.28 4.11 -17.99
N LEU A 392 -21.02 4.55 -17.93
CA LEU A 392 -20.14 4.38 -16.77
C LEU A 392 -20.78 4.86 -15.45
N PRO A 393 -20.52 4.18 -14.32
CA PRO A 393 -21.10 4.52 -13.02
C PRO A 393 -20.54 5.84 -12.47
N THR A 394 -21.33 6.60 -11.71
CA THR A 394 -20.85 7.87 -11.14
C THR A 394 -19.96 7.62 -9.92
N THR A 395 -18.93 8.44 -9.71
CA THR A 395 -18.02 8.32 -8.55
C THR A 395 -18.14 9.47 -7.56
N SER A 396 -18.08 9.14 -6.27
CA SER A 396 -17.68 10.08 -5.23
C SER A 396 -16.17 9.95 -4.98
N VAL A 397 -15.41 11.00 -5.29
CA VAL A 397 -13.98 11.06 -4.96
C VAL A 397 -13.82 11.44 -3.49
N ILE A 398 -13.06 10.68 -2.72
CA ILE A 398 -12.87 10.88 -1.27
C ILE A 398 -11.38 11.13 -0.98
N PHE A 399 -11.09 12.35 -0.53
CA PHE A 399 -9.82 12.72 0.07
C PHE A 399 -9.93 12.69 1.60
N CYS A 400 -8.89 12.21 2.27
CA CYS A 400 -8.78 12.25 3.73
C CYS A 400 -7.47 12.95 4.10
N PHE A 401 -7.54 13.99 4.93
CA PHE A 401 -6.39 14.84 5.22
C PHE A 401 -6.31 15.22 6.70
N VAL A 402 -5.08 15.40 7.21
CA VAL A 402 -4.80 15.99 8.52
C VAL A 402 -3.52 16.81 8.44
N ASP A 403 -3.60 18.09 8.80
CA ASP A 403 -2.47 19.05 8.76
C ASP A 403 -1.75 19.13 7.40
N GLU A 404 -2.48 18.85 6.31
CA GLU A 404 -1.95 18.86 4.95
C GLU A 404 -1.57 20.27 4.48
N VAL A 405 -0.51 20.33 3.68
CA VAL A 405 -0.06 21.56 3.02
C VAL A 405 -1.13 22.11 2.09
N TRP A 406 -1.42 23.41 2.23
CA TRP A 406 -2.45 24.12 1.46
C TRP A 406 -2.30 23.94 -0.06
N SER A 407 -1.11 24.19 -0.61
CA SER A 407 -0.86 24.12 -2.05
C SER A 407 -1.06 22.71 -2.63
N THR A 408 -0.68 21.64 -1.91
CA THR A 408 -0.88 20.26 -2.38
C THR A 408 -2.32 19.79 -2.25
N LEU A 409 -3.02 20.17 -1.18
CA LEU A 409 -4.44 19.86 -1.01
C LEU A 409 -5.27 20.51 -2.12
N LEU A 410 -5.05 21.81 -2.39
CA LEU A 410 -5.73 22.51 -3.48
C LEU A 410 -5.38 21.90 -4.83
N ARG A 411 -4.10 21.64 -5.12
CA ARG A 411 -3.66 21.04 -6.40
C ARG A 411 -4.28 19.66 -6.64
N SER A 412 -4.46 18.86 -5.59
CA SER A 412 -5.15 17.56 -5.67
C SER A 412 -6.62 17.71 -6.08
N VAL A 413 -7.34 18.68 -5.52
CA VAL A 413 -8.75 18.94 -5.82
C VAL A 413 -8.92 19.53 -7.24
N HIS A 414 -8.10 20.52 -7.60
CA HIS A 414 -8.07 21.09 -8.94
C HIS A 414 -7.75 20.04 -10.00
N SER A 415 -6.76 19.18 -9.77
CA SER A 415 -6.38 18.12 -10.70
C SER A 415 -7.53 17.13 -10.97
N VAL A 416 -8.33 16.79 -9.95
CA VAL A 416 -9.55 15.99 -10.12
C VAL A 416 -10.63 16.75 -10.88
N LEU A 417 -10.91 18.02 -10.54
CA LEU A 417 -11.94 18.82 -11.20
C LEU A 417 -11.64 19.03 -12.70
N ASN A 418 -10.39 19.31 -13.03
CA ASN A 418 -9.94 19.68 -14.37
C ASN A 418 -9.88 18.48 -15.33
N ARG A 419 -9.67 17.26 -14.81
CA ARG A 419 -9.34 16.03 -15.57
C ARG A 419 -10.33 14.88 -15.40
N SER A 420 -11.52 15.15 -14.85
CA SER A 420 -12.58 14.14 -14.68
C SER A 420 -13.82 14.53 -15.48
N PRO A 421 -14.40 13.63 -16.32
CA PRO A 421 -15.62 13.92 -17.07
C PRO A 421 -16.75 14.44 -16.17
N PRO A 422 -17.34 15.63 -16.46
CA PRO A 422 -18.30 16.26 -15.56
C PRO A 422 -19.60 15.48 -15.28
N HIS A 423 -19.92 14.45 -16.06
CA HIS A 423 -21.06 13.57 -15.82
C HIS A 423 -20.74 12.39 -14.88
N LEU A 424 -19.47 11.93 -14.84
CA LEU A 424 -19.03 10.82 -13.98
C LEU A 424 -18.66 11.28 -12.57
N LEU A 425 -18.02 12.44 -12.43
CA LEU A 425 -17.65 13.00 -11.13
C LEU A 425 -18.91 13.51 -10.39
N LYS A 426 -19.44 12.73 -9.45
CA LYS A 426 -20.65 13.08 -8.67
C LYS A 426 -20.39 14.20 -7.67
N GLU A 427 -19.35 14.01 -6.86
CA GLU A 427 -18.88 14.95 -5.84
C GLU A 427 -17.43 14.63 -5.44
N ILE A 428 -16.76 15.61 -4.84
CA ILE A 428 -15.48 15.45 -4.14
C ILE A 428 -15.75 15.68 -2.65
N ILE A 429 -15.37 14.72 -1.80
CA ILE A 429 -15.54 14.77 -0.35
C ILE A 429 -14.17 14.95 0.29
N LEU A 430 -13.97 16.05 1.01
CA LEU A 430 -12.74 16.35 1.75
C LEU A 430 -12.97 16.07 3.24
N VAL A 431 -12.42 14.97 3.76
CA VAL A 431 -12.56 14.59 5.17
C VAL A 431 -11.37 15.10 5.98
N ASP A 432 -11.62 16.10 6.82
CA ASP A 432 -10.66 16.63 7.80
C ASP A 432 -10.62 15.75 9.04
N ASP A 433 -9.55 14.96 9.18
CA ASP A 433 -9.22 14.17 10.36
C ASP A 433 -8.62 15.08 11.47
N PHE A 434 -9.42 16.05 11.90
CA PHE A 434 -9.13 16.95 13.02
C PHE A 434 -7.78 17.68 12.91
N SER A 435 -7.54 18.34 11.77
CA SER A 435 -6.37 19.21 11.56
C SER A 435 -6.27 20.32 12.61
N SER A 436 -5.04 20.69 12.96
CA SER A 436 -4.65 21.82 13.81
C SER A 436 -4.39 23.13 13.04
N LYS A 437 -4.11 23.10 11.73
CA LYS A 437 -3.83 24.33 10.95
C LYS A 437 -5.09 25.17 10.73
N GLU A 438 -5.05 26.45 11.10
CA GLU A 438 -6.17 27.39 10.90
C GLU A 438 -6.52 27.61 9.42
N TYR A 439 -5.53 27.63 8.52
CA TYR A 439 -5.79 27.74 7.08
C TYR A 439 -6.61 26.58 6.51
N LEU A 440 -6.61 25.41 7.17
CA LEU A 440 -7.44 24.29 6.78
C LEU A 440 -8.89 24.41 7.27
N LYS A 441 -9.24 25.38 8.11
CA LYS A 441 -10.59 25.60 8.66
C LYS A 441 -11.39 26.56 7.77
N ASN A 442 -11.86 27.68 8.32
CA ASN A 442 -12.74 28.64 7.63
C ASN A 442 -12.18 29.11 6.27
N HIS A 443 -10.86 29.25 6.15
CA HIS A 443 -10.19 29.61 4.89
C HIS A 443 -10.39 28.56 3.79
N LEU A 444 -10.31 27.27 4.12
CA LEU A 444 -10.58 26.18 3.19
C LEU A 444 -12.09 26.09 2.86
N ASP A 445 -12.96 26.31 3.84
CA ASP A 445 -14.41 26.30 3.64
C ASP A 445 -14.84 27.42 2.68
N VAL A 446 -14.29 28.64 2.83
CA VAL A 446 -14.49 29.75 1.90
C VAL A 446 -13.92 29.42 0.52
N TYR A 447 -12.67 28.95 0.43
CA TYR A 447 -12.04 28.66 -0.86
C TYR A 447 -12.76 27.55 -1.65
N MET A 448 -13.23 26.50 -0.98
CA MET A 448 -13.91 25.39 -1.66
C MET A 448 -15.38 25.71 -2.00
N SER A 449 -15.99 26.73 -1.38
CA SER A 449 -17.39 27.10 -1.63
C SER A 449 -17.70 27.52 -3.08
N GLN A 450 -16.68 27.91 -3.86
CA GLN A 450 -16.82 28.23 -5.29
C GLN A 450 -17.02 26.99 -6.17
N PHE A 451 -16.69 25.78 -5.69
CA PHE A 451 -16.79 24.54 -6.45
C PHE A 451 -18.03 23.73 -6.00
N PRO A 452 -19.16 23.76 -6.72
CA PRO A 452 -20.44 23.19 -6.27
C PRO A 452 -20.45 21.65 -6.15
N LYS A 453 -19.35 20.98 -6.52
CA LYS A 453 -19.14 19.54 -6.33
C LYS A 453 -18.29 19.20 -5.11
N VAL A 454 -17.66 20.16 -4.44
CA VAL A 454 -16.75 19.92 -3.31
C VAL A 454 -17.51 20.09 -1.99
N ARG A 455 -17.49 19.05 -1.15
CA ARG A 455 -18.08 19.04 0.20
C ARG A 455 -17.03 18.71 1.24
N ILE A 456 -16.88 19.56 2.25
CA ILE A 456 -15.94 19.33 3.36
C ILE A 456 -16.68 18.68 4.54
N VAL A 457 -16.03 17.72 5.19
CA VAL A 457 -16.50 16.99 6.38
C VAL A 457 -15.49 17.19 7.48
N ARG A 458 -15.95 17.62 8.67
CA ARG A 458 -15.08 17.83 9.83
C ARG A 458 -15.30 16.72 10.86
N LEU A 459 -14.26 15.95 11.19
CA LEU A 459 -14.30 15.06 12.35
C LEU A 459 -14.06 15.86 13.63
N LYS A 460 -14.79 15.51 14.71
CA LYS A 460 -14.72 16.20 16.01
C LYS A 460 -13.44 15.89 16.81
N GLU A 461 -12.76 14.81 16.46
CA GLU A 461 -11.53 14.34 17.08
C GLU A 461 -10.72 13.56 16.04
N ARG A 462 -9.44 13.34 16.35
CA ARG A 462 -8.50 12.62 15.50
C ARG A 462 -8.78 11.11 15.52
N GLN A 463 -9.36 10.59 14.44
CA GLN A 463 -9.74 9.18 14.27
C GLN A 463 -8.83 8.42 13.28
N GLY A 464 -8.07 9.14 12.45
CA GLY A 464 -7.11 8.61 11.49
C GLY A 464 -7.70 8.17 10.14
N LEU A 465 -6.80 7.87 9.19
CA LEU A 465 -7.11 7.63 7.77
C LEU A 465 -8.24 6.61 7.58
N ILE A 466 -8.18 5.48 8.30
CA ILE A 466 -9.11 4.36 8.13
C ILE A 466 -10.54 4.82 8.45
N ARG A 467 -10.74 5.51 9.57
CA ARG A 467 -12.05 5.99 10.02
C ARG A 467 -12.51 7.25 9.27
N ALA A 468 -11.58 8.09 8.82
CA ALA A 468 -11.88 9.20 7.91
C ALA A 468 -12.44 8.69 6.57
N ARG A 469 -11.84 7.64 5.99
CA ARG A 469 -12.35 6.99 4.77
C ARG A 469 -13.73 6.38 4.97
N LEU A 470 -13.99 5.72 6.11
CA LEU A 470 -15.32 5.22 6.46
C LEU A 470 -16.36 6.35 6.59
N ALA A 471 -15.99 7.49 7.20
CA ALA A 471 -16.87 8.65 7.31
C ALA A 471 -17.20 9.28 5.95
N GLY A 472 -16.23 9.38 5.04
CA GLY A 472 -16.44 9.84 3.65
C GLY A 472 -17.34 8.87 2.86
N ALA A 473 -17.06 7.57 2.94
CA ALA A 473 -17.85 6.52 2.26
C ALA A 473 -19.32 6.49 2.71
N ALA A 474 -19.58 6.74 4.00
CA ALA A 474 -20.92 6.73 4.56
C ALA A 474 -21.82 7.81 3.93
N ILE A 475 -21.28 9.00 3.66
CA ILE A 475 -22.06 10.15 3.14
C ILE A 475 -22.00 10.30 1.61
N ALA A 476 -21.20 9.49 0.92
CA ALA A 476 -21.01 9.51 -0.53
C ALA A 476 -22.29 9.21 -1.31
N LYS A 477 -22.50 9.90 -2.44
CA LYS A 477 -23.70 9.80 -3.29
C LYS A 477 -23.44 9.20 -4.68
N GLY A 478 -22.19 8.90 -5.02
CA GLY A 478 -21.81 8.15 -6.21
C GLY A 478 -22.06 6.65 -6.05
N ASP A 479 -22.10 5.97 -7.19
CA ASP A 479 -22.21 4.51 -7.30
C ASP A 479 -20.86 3.84 -6.98
N VAL A 480 -19.76 4.50 -7.34
CA VAL A 480 -18.37 4.13 -7.04
C VAL A 480 -17.79 5.04 -5.95
N LEU A 481 -16.93 4.48 -5.12
CA LEU A 481 -16.05 5.20 -4.22
C LEU A 481 -14.64 5.24 -4.83
N THR A 482 -14.12 6.43 -5.12
CA THR A 482 -12.73 6.60 -5.57
C THR A 482 -11.93 7.29 -4.46
N PHE A 483 -11.08 6.54 -3.76
CA PHE A 483 -10.22 7.09 -2.71
C PHE A 483 -8.94 7.66 -3.32
N LEU A 484 -8.51 8.83 -2.85
CA LEU A 484 -7.26 9.49 -3.20
C LEU A 484 -6.63 10.11 -1.95
N ASP A 485 -5.30 10.18 -1.92
CA ASP A 485 -4.57 10.89 -0.85
C ASP A 485 -4.38 12.37 -1.21
N SER A 486 -4.24 13.26 -0.21
CA SER A 486 -4.36 14.73 -0.35
C SER A 486 -3.13 15.45 -0.94
N HIS A 487 -2.33 14.74 -1.73
CA HIS A 487 -1.08 15.22 -2.31
C HIS A 487 -0.75 14.48 -3.62
N ILE A 488 -1.69 14.60 -4.56
CA ILE A 488 -1.69 13.90 -5.85
C ILE A 488 -1.92 14.85 -7.03
N GLU A 489 -1.60 14.38 -8.24
CA GLU A 489 -1.97 15.02 -9.50
C GLU A 489 -2.41 13.95 -10.50
N CYS A 490 -3.71 13.92 -10.81
CA CYS A 490 -4.31 13.03 -11.80
C CYS A 490 -3.82 13.38 -13.22
N ASN A 491 -3.61 12.36 -14.07
CA ASN A 491 -3.31 12.55 -15.48
C ASN A 491 -4.59 12.64 -16.35
N VAL A 492 -4.43 13.01 -17.63
CA VAL A 492 -5.53 13.02 -18.60
C VAL A 492 -6.15 11.62 -18.75
N GLY A 493 -7.48 11.54 -18.83
CA GLY A 493 -8.19 10.26 -18.98
C GLY A 493 -7.97 9.27 -17.83
N TRP A 494 -7.62 9.73 -16.62
CA TRP A 494 -7.34 8.85 -15.48
C TRP A 494 -8.59 8.10 -14.98
N LEU A 495 -9.77 8.72 -15.05
CA LEU A 495 -10.95 8.24 -14.34
C LEU A 495 -11.71 7.13 -15.08
N GLU A 496 -11.99 7.30 -16.38
CA GLU A 496 -12.82 6.37 -17.15
C GLU A 496 -12.24 4.94 -17.16
N PRO A 497 -10.92 4.70 -17.33
CA PRO A 497 -10.35 3.36 -17.29
C PRO A 497 -10.47 2.67 -15.92
N LEU A 498 -10.68 3.40 -14.82
CA LEU A 498 -10.96 2.81 -13.51
C LEU A 498 -12.43 2.40 -13.39
N LEU A 499 -13.34 3.29 -13.81
CA LEU A 499 -14.78 3.05 -13.74
C LEU A 499 -15.23 1.93 -14.68
N GLU A 500 -14.60 1.81 -15.85
CA GLU A 500 -14.82 0.71 -16.81
C GLU A 500 -14.62 -0.67 -16.18
N ARG A 501 -13.66 -0.83 -15.26
CA ARG A 501 -13.42 -2.14 -14.61
C ARG A 501 -14.54 -2.49 -13.63
N VAL A 502 -15.02 -1.50 -12.89
CA VAL A 502 -16.14 -1.64 -11.94
C VAL A 502 -17.48 -1.77 -12.67
N TYR A 503 -17.58 -1.23 -13.89
CA TYR A 503 -18.70 -1.44 -14.81
C TYR A 503 -18.74 -2.89 -15.32
N ILE A 504 -17.61 -3.41 -15.83
CA ILE A 504 -17.48 -4.80 -16.32
C ILE A 504 -17.78 -5.82 -15.21
N ASP A 505 -17.22 -5.63 -14.01
CA ASP A 505 -17.58 -6.40 -12.82
C ASP A 505 -17.42 -5.54 -11.57
N ARG A 506 -18.52 -5.31 -10.86
CA ARG A 506 -18.57 -4.54 -9.61
C ARG A 506 -17.64 -5.08 -8.50
N ARG A 507 -17.18 -6.33 -8.61
CA ARG A 507 -16.24 -6.96 -7.68
C ARG A 507 -14.77 -6.71 -8.00
N LYS A 508 -14.48 -6.06 -9.13
CA LYS A 508 -13.13 -5.56 -9.44
C LYS A 508 -12.88 -4.25 -8.71
N VAL A 509 -11.66 -4.11 -8.21
CA VAL A 509 -11.15 -2.93 -7.52
C VAL A 509 -9.98 -2.39 -8.33
N ALA A 510 -10.16 -1.21 -8.91
CA ALA A 510 -9.26 -0.64 -9.89
C ALA A 510 -8.31 0.36 -9.22
N CYS A 511 -7.01 0.11 -9.32
CA CYS A 511 -5.94 1.02 -8.91
C CYS A 511 -5.35 1.74 -10.14
N PRO A 512 -5.09 3.06 -10.08
CA PRO A 512 -4.23 3.71 -11.06
C PRO A 512 -2.79 3.19 -10.92
N VAL A 513 -1.97 3.36 -11.96
CA VAL A 513 -0.52 3.39 -11.79
C VAL A 513 -0.16 4.69 -11.05
N ILE A 514 0.62 4.56 -9.98
CA ILE A 514 0.99 5.67 -9.10
C ILE A 514 2.35 6.21 -9.55
N ASP A 515 2.33 7.32 -10.29
CA ASP A 515 3.54 8.04 -10.72
C ASP A 515 4.19 8.79 -9.54
N VAL A 516 5.46 9.15 -9.69
CA VAL A 516 6.22 9.85 -8.63
C VAL A 516 6.15 11.35 -8.86
N ILE A 517 5.67 12.11 -7.88
CA ILE A 517 5.95 13.54 -7.76
C ILE A 517 7.13 13.68 -6.79
N SER A 518 8.21 14.30 -7.27
CA SER A 518 9.48 14.45 -6.55
C SER A 518 9.34 15.28 -5.28
N ASP A 519 9.90 14.77 -4.18
CA ASP A 519 9.89 15.43 -2.86
C ASP A 519 10.77 16.69 -2.81
N LYS A 520 11.67 16.89 -3.77
CA LYS A 520 12.71 17.94 -3.73
C LYS A 520 12.48 19.08 -4.72
N ASP A 521 12.08 18.74 -5.94
CA ASP A 521 11.93 19.68 -7.06
C ASP A 521 10.52 19.66 -7.69
N MET A 522 9.58 18.90 -7.10
CA MET A 522 8.18 18.81 -7.53
C MET A 522 7.98 18.38 -9.01
N SER A 523 9.00 17.79 -9.63
CA SER A 523 8.90 17.17 -10.97
C SER A 523 7.94 15.98 -10.96
N TYR A 524 7.26 15.75 -12.09
CA TYR A 524 6.39 14.60 -12.31
C TYR A 524 7.14 13.54 -13.13
N ALA A 525 7.36 12.36 -12.56
CA ALA A 525 8.15 11.28 -13.14
C ALA A 525 7.32 10.01 -13.36
N LEU A 526 7.42 9.44 -14.57
CA LEU A 526 6.74 8.21 -14.95
C LEU A 526 7.32 6.98 -14.23
N VAL A 527 6.47 6.04 -13.83
CA VAL A 527 6.87 4.71 -13.36
C VAL A 527 6.59 3.61 -14.38
N ASP A 528 7.32 2.50 -14.27
CA ASP A 528 7.18 1.30 -15.11
C ASP A 528 5.77 0.70 -15.04
N ASN A 529 5.18 0.45 -16.22
CA ASN A 529 3.83 -0.10 -16.37
C ASN A 529 3.70 -1.52 -15.81
N PHE A 530 4.77 -2.33 -15.82
CA PHE A 530 4.70 -3.75 -15.47
C PHE A 530 4.93 -4.02 -13.97
N GLN A 531 4.61 -3.07 -13.09
CA GLN A 531 4.72 -3.24 -11.64
C GLN A 531 3.39 -3.66 -10.99
N ARG A 532 3.48 -4.56 -10.01
CA ARG A 532 2.36 -4.92 -9.13
C ARG A 532 2.73 -4.79 -7.65
N GLY A 533 1.74 -4.42 -6.84
CA GLY A 533 1.86 -4.38 -5.40
C GLY A 533 1.82 -5.79 -4.81
N VAL A 534 2.77 -6.09 -3.93
CA VAL A 534 2.90 -7.37 -3.23
C VAL A 534 3.25 -7.11 -1.76
N PHE A 535 3.41 -8.17 -0.97
CA PHE A 535 4.02 -8.08 0.35
C PHE A 535 5.23 -9.01 0.50
N LYS A 536 6.03 -8.74 1.53
CA LYS A 536 7.06 -9.61 2.11
C LYS A 536 6.71 -9.86 3.58
N TRP A 537 7.15 -10.97 4.16
CA TRP A 537 7.00 -11.18 5.60
C TRP A 537 7.82 -10.14 6.39
N PRO A 538 7.32 -9.59 7.50
CA PRO A 538 6.01 -9.80 8.13
C PRO A 538 4.95 -8.76 7.70
N LEU A 539 4.24 -8.99 6.57
CA LEU A 539 3.21 -8.10 6.01
C LEU A 539 3.70 -6.67 5.65
N VAL A 540 4.93 -6.54 5.13
CA VAL A 540 5.48 -5.27 4.61
C VAL A 540 5.15 -5.14 3.12
N PHE A 541 4.51 -4.04 2.72
CA PHE A 541 4.20 -3.73 1.32
C PHE A 541 5.46 -3.53 0.47
N TRP A 542 5.43 -3.97 -0.79
CA TRP A 542 6.54 -3.82 -1.72
C TRP A 542 6.06 -3.77 -3.19
N TRP A 543 6.72 -2.99 -4.04
CA TRP A 543 6.48 -2.99 -5.49
C TRP A 543 7.36 -4.03 -6.19
N ARG A 544 6.76 -4.88 -7.04
CA ARG A 544 7.47 -5.92 -7.79
C ARG A 544 7.11 -5.83 -9.28
N ARG A 545 8.12 -5.59 -10.14
CA ARG A 545 7.99 -5.76 -11.59
C ARG A 545 7.68 -7.23 -11.93
N LEU A 546 6.81 -7.45 -12.90
CA LEU A 546 6.58 -8.76 -13.51
C LEU A 546 7.85 -9.25 -14.21
N SER A 547 8.14 -10.56 -14.16
CA SER A 547 9.26 -11.11 -14.92
C SER A 547 8.96 -11.10 -16.42
N GLU A 548 10.00 -10.88 -17.23
CA GLU A 548 9.91 -10.87 -18.69
C GLU A 548 9.27 -12.14 -19.25
N ASP A 549 9.51 -13.30 -18.62
CA ASP A 549 8.91 -14.57 -19.01
C ASP A 549 7.38 -14.59 -18.82
N VAL A 550 6.86 -13.92 -17.78
CA VAL A 550 5.41 -13.80 -17.54
C VAL A 550 4.79 -12.82 -18.53
N ILE A 551 5.44 -11.68 -18.79
CA ILE A 551 5.01 -10.68 -19.78
C ILE A 551 4.91 -11.33 -21.16
N LYS A 552 5.96 -12.05 -21.59
CA LYS A 552 6.05 -12.73 -22.89
C LYS A 552 5.06 -13.90 -23.00
N LYS A 553 5.00 -14.79 -22.00
CA LYS A 553 4.10 -15.97 -22.01
C LYS A 553 2.63 -15.58 -22.09
N ASN A 554 2.26 -14.45 -21.48
CA ASN A 554 0.88 -13.95 -21.45
C ASN A 554 0.61 -12.89 -22.54
N HIS A 555 1.59 -12.61 -23.42
CA HIS A 555 1.53 -11.58 -24.48
C HIS A 555 1.08 -10.19 -24.01
N MET A 556 1.49 -9.79 -22.79
CA MET A 556 1.00 -8.57 -22.14
C MET A 556 1.55 -7.30 -22.79
N LYS A 557 0.66 -6.36 -23.10
CA LYS A 557 0.97 -5.01 -23.58
C LYS A 557 1.12 -4.06 -22.40
N ALA A 558 1.81 -2.94 -22.62
CA ALA A 558 2.03 -1.91 -21.61
C ALA A 558 0.73 -1.24 -21.09
N SER A 559 -0.39 -1.39 -21.80
CA SER A 559 -1.72 -0.87 -21.45
C SER A 559 -2.63 -1.86 -20.73
N ASP A 560 -2.26 -3.15 -20.65
CA ASP A 560 -3.17 -4.21 -20.19
C ASP A 560 -3.32 -4.21 -18.65
N PRO A 561 -4.52 -4.46 -18.08
CA PRO A 561 -4.74 -4.56 -16.64
C PRO A 561 -3.88 -5.64 -15.96
N ILE A 562 -3.27 -5.30 -14.81
CA ILE A 562 -2.36 -6.18 -14.06
C ILE A 562 -3.00 -6.64 -12.76
N ARG A 563 -3.19 -7.96 -12.60
CA ARG A 563 -3.67 -8.59 -11.35
C ARG A 563 -2.70 -8.31 -10.20
N CYS A 564 -3.18 -7.64 -9.17
CA CYS A 564 -2.39 -7.07 -8.08
C CYS A 564 -2.66 -7.78 -6.74
N PRO A 565 -1.73 -8.58 -6.20
CA PRO A 565 -1.94 -9.29 -4.93
C PRO A 565 -2.30 -8.38 -3.76
N ILE A 566 -1.59 -7.26 -3.59
CA ILE A 566 -1.84 -6.28 -2.53
C ILE A 566 -1.87 -4.88 -3.15
N MET A 567 -2.94 -4.11 -2.92
CA MET A 567 -2.93 -2.69 -3.30
C MET A 567 -2.03 -1.86 -2.38
N ALA A 568 -1.44 -0.78 -2.90
CA ALA A 568 -0.78 0.23 -2.07
C ALA A 568 -1.75 0.86 -1.04
N GLY A 569 -3.05 0.87 -1.36
CA GLY A 569 -4.13 1.31 -0.46
C GLY A 569 -4.40 2.80 -0.50
N GLY A 570 -3.44 3.64 -0.92
CA GLY A 570 -3.64 5.07 -1.11
C GLY A 570 -4.77 5.39 -2.09
N LEU A 571 -4.58 5.00 -3.35
CA LEU A 571 -5.45 5.35 -4.48
C LEU A 571 -6.14 4.10 -5.06
N PHE A 572 -7.48 4.08 -5.09
CA PHE A 572 -8.27 3.00 -5.73
C PHE A 572 -9.75 3.38 -5.94
N SER A 573 -10.45 2.66 -6.84
CA SER A 573 -11.90 2.76 -7.07
C SER A 573 -12.61 1.42 -6.85
N ILE A 574 -13.78 1.45 -6.20
CA ILE A 574 -14.60 0.27 -5.85
C ILE A 574 -16.11 0.58 -5.90
N ASP A 575 -16.95 -0.38 -6.31
CA ASP A 575 -18.42 -0.29 -6.17
C ASP A 575 -18.79 -0.03 -4.71
N LYS A 576 -19.58 1.02 -4.45
CA LYS A 576 -20.00 1.39 -3.10
C LYS A 576 -20.74 0.24 -2.42
N LYS A 577 -21.57 -0.52 -3.15
CA LYS A 577 -22.33 -1.64 -2.57
C LYS A 577 -21.39 -2.78 -2.19
N TYR A 578 -20.47 -3.17 -3.08
CA TYR A 578 -19.46 -4.18 -2.82
C TYR A 578 -18.53 -3.82 -1.65
N PHE A 579 -18.13 -2.56 -1.49
CA PHE A 579 -17.36 -2.10 -0.33
C PHE A 579 -18.09 -2.38 1.00
N TYR A 580 -19.40 -2.18 1.07
CA TYR A 580 -20.19 -2.52 2.26
C TYR A 580 -20.52 -4.01 2.39
N GLU A 581 -20.63 -4.76 1.29
CA GLU A 581 -20.76 -6.23 1.31
C GLU A 581 -19.52 -6.90 1.90
N LEU A 582 -18.32 -6.38 1.60
CA LEU A 582 -17.05 -6.76 2.24
C LEU A 582 -16.93 -6.31 3.71
N GLY A 583 -17.97 -5.69 4.28
CA GLY A 583 -17.99 -5.13 5.63
C GLY A 583 -17.11 -3.88 5.79
N SER A 584 -16.72 -3.22 4.70
CA SER A 584 -15.75 -2.13 4.65
C SER A 584 -14.40 -2.48 5.31
N TYR A 585 -13.61 -1.50 5.72
CA TYR A 585 -12.43 -1.74 6.58
C TYR A 585 -12.86 -2.25 7.97
N ASP A 586 -12.03 -3.07 8.60
CA ASP A 586 -12.20 -3.40 10.02
C ASP A 586 -12.15 -2.14 10.92
N PRO A 587 -13.24 -1.75 11.62
CA PRO A 587 -13.27 -0.55 12.45
C PRO A 587 -12.36 -0.64 13.69
N GLY A 588 -11.94 -1.86 14.06
CA GLY A 588 -10.98 -2.12 15.13
C GLY A 588 -9.52 -1.85 14.74
N LEU A 589 -9.22 -1.54 13.48
CA LEU A 589 -7.94 -0.96 13.08
C LEU A 589 -7.84 0.49 13.56
N ASP A 590 -6.70 0.86 14.14
CA ASP A 590 -6.45 2.22 14.64
C ASP A 590 -5.56 3.02 13.68
N VAL A 591 -5.96 4.25 13.38
CA VAL A 591 -5.18 5.29 12.68
C VAL A 591 -4.75 4.95 11.25
N TRP A 592 -3.71 4.14 11.07
CA TRP A 592 -3.05 3.83 9.81
C TRP A 592 -2.15 2.60 9.96
N GLY A 593 -2.01 1.83 8.88
CA GLY A 593 -1.11 0.69 8.74
C GLY A 593 -1.87 -0.63 8.83
N GLY A 594 -1.71 -1.47 7.81
CA GLY A 594 -2.35 -2.79 7.70
C GLY A 594 -3.71 -2.79 7.00
N GLU A 595 -4.38 -1.65 6.84
CA GLU A 595 -5.68 -1.56 6.17
C GLU A 595 -5.62 -1.96 4.69
N ASN A 596 -4.49 -1.69 4.03
CA ASN A 596 -4.26 -2.07 2.63
C ASN A 596 -4.07 -3.58 2.47
N MET A 597 -3.45 -4.25 3.44
CA MET A 597 -3.36 -5.72 3.51
C MET A 597 -4.74 -6.31 3.79
N GLU A 598 -5.44 -5.77 4.79
CA GLU A 598 -6.76 -6.21 5.25
C GLU A 598 -7.80 -6.21 4.13
N ILE A 599 -7.94 -5.09 3.43
CA ILE A 599 -8.89 -4.99 2.32
C ILE A 599 -8.46 -5.82 1.11
N SER A 600 -7.15 -5.98 0.87
CA SER A 600 -6.65 -6.82 -0.24
C SER A 600 -6.99 -8.30 -0.02
N PHE A 601 -6.78 -8.80 1.20
CA PHE A 601 -7.17 -10.17 1.57
C PHE A 601 -8.69 -10.34 1.52
N LYS A 602 -9.48 -9.37 2.02
CA LYS A 602 -10.95 -9.34 1.86
C LYS A 602 -11.37 -9.50 0.40
N ILE A 603 -10.91 -8.62 -0.50
CA ILE A 603 -11.32 -8.60 -1.91
C ILE A 603 -11.01 -9.95 -2.58
N TRP A 604 -9.76 -10.40 -2.52
CA TRP A 604 -9.34 -11.63 -3.18
C TRP A 604 -9.98 -12.89 -2.59
N MET A 605 -9.94 -13.04 -1.27
CA MET A 605 -10.39 -14.27 -0.62
C MET A 605 -11.91 -14.39 -0.61
N CYS A 606 -12.66 -13.28 -0.63
CA CYS A 606 -14.12 -13.27 -0.66
C CYS A 606 -14.71 -13.19 -2.09
N GLY A 607 -13.88 -13.32 -3.13
CA GLY A 607 -14.34 -13.59 -4.50
C GLY A 607 -14.54 -12.36 -5.40
N GLY A 608 -13.71 -11.32 -5.20
CA GLY A 608 -13.46 -10.26 -6.18
C GLY A 608 -11.98 -10.23 -6.60
N GLU A 609 -11.58 -9.13 -7.23
CA GLU A 609 -10.28 -9.00 -7.90
C GLU A 609 -9.71 -7.59 -7.78
N ILE A 610 -8.38 -7.46 -7.73
CA ILE A 610 -7.67 -6.17 -7.71
C ILE A 610 -6.82 -6.05 -8.98
N GLU A 611 -7.01 -4.96 -9.73
CA GLU A 611 -6.29 -4.69 -10.97
C GLU A 611 -5.61 -3.32 -10.89
N ILE A 612 -4.33 -3.24 -11.30
CA ILE A 612 -3.68 -1.98 -11.65
C ILE A 612 -3.94 -1.71 -13.13
N ILE A 613 -4.34 -0.48 -13.48
CA ILE A 613 -4.78 -0.11 -14.83
C ILE A 613 -3.79 0.89 -15.45
N PRO A 614 -2.88 0.49 -16.35
CA PRO A 614 -1.80 1.37 -16.84
C PRO A 614 -2.26 2.61 -17.62
N CYS A 615 -3.48 2.59 -18.19
CA CYS A 615 -4.10 3.76 -18.82
C CYS A 615 -4.68 4.77 -17.81
N SER A 616 -4.81 4.40 -16.53
CA SER A 616 -5.14 5.32 -15.44
C SER A 616 -3.88 5.66 -14.65
N ARG A 617 -3.54 6.95 -14.57
CA ARG A 617 -2.32 7.40 -13.89
C ARG A 617 -2.58 8.59 -12.99
N VAL A 618 -1.97 8.56 -11.82
CA VAL A 618 -2.04 9.63 -10.82
C VAL A 618 -0.66 9.75 -10.17
N GLY A 619 -0.04 10.92 -10.27
CA GLY A 619 1.18 11.23 -9.57
C GLY A 619 0.94 11.43 -8.08
N HIS A 620 1.89 11.03 -7.24
CA HIS A 620 1.81 11.10 -5.79
C HIS A 620 3.13 11.59 -5.18
N ILE A 621 3.06 12.50 -4.19
CA ILE A 621 4.26 12.98 -3.48
C ILE A 621 4.72 11.94 -2.45
N PHE A 622 5.75 11.17 -2.79
CA PHE A 622 6.32 10.16 -1.89
C PHE A 622 7.23 10.79 -0.83
N ARG A 623 6.72 10.87 0.41
CA ARG A 623 7.38 11.52 1.55
C ARG A 623 8.33 10.56 2.28
N GLY A 624 9.49 11.05 2.71
CA GLY A 624 10.44 10.29 3.54
C GLY A 624 9.96 10.00 4.97
N ALA A 625 8.95 10.72 5.47
CA ALA A 625 8.32 10.53 6.77
C ALA A 625 6.88 11.07 6.78
N ASN A 626 6.10 10.72 7.81
CA ASN A 626 4.73 11.21 8.00
C ASN A 626 4.77 12.51 8.82
N PRO A 627 4.31 13.67 8.32
CA PRO A 627 4.45 14.96 9.02
C PRO A 627 3.47 15.12 10.20
N TYR A 628 2.38 14.34 10.20
CA TYR A 628 1.43 14.31 11.32
C TYR A 628 1.95 13.43 12.47
N LYS A 629 1.71 13.88 13.71
CA LYS A 629 1.92 13.07 14.91
C LYS A 629 0.95 11.87 14.90
N PHE A 630 1.34 10.75 15.52
CA PHE A 630 0.39 9.68 15.86
C PHE A 630 -0.23 9.94 17.24
N PRO A 631 -1.52 9.63 17.49
CA PRO A 631 -2.16 9.81 18.81
C PRO A 631 -1.66 8.83 19.87
N LYS A 632 -1.20 7.66 19.42
CA LYS A 632 -0.55 6.59 20.19
C LYS A 632 0.85 6.39 19.62
N ASP A 633 1.63 5.48 20.20
CA ASP A 633 2.89 5.04 19.57
C ASP A 633 2.63 4.47 18.16
N ARG A 634 3.37 4.95 17.15
CA ARG A 634 3.19 4.56 15.75
C ARG A 634 3.47 3.06 15.55
N GLN A 635 4.57 2.56 16.11
CA GLN A 635 5.00 1.19 15.89
C GLN A 635 3.99 0.22 16.49
N LYS A 636 3.63 0.38 17.76
CA LYS A 636 2.62 -0.44 18.45
C LYS A 636 1.26 -0.38 17.76
N THR A 637 0.87 0.77 17.18
CA THR A 637 -0.39 0.91 16.43
C THR A 637 -0.37 0.06 15.16
N VAL A 638 0.69 0.15 14.35
CA VAL A 638 0.84 -0.64 13.12
C VAL A 638 0.99 -2.14 13.44
N GLU A 639 1.81 -2.50 14.43
CA GLU A 639 1.99 -3.89 14.88
C GLU A 639 0.67 -4.52 15.35
N ARG A 640 -0.10 -3.81 16.18
CA ARG A 640 -1.43 -4.24 16.63
C ARG A 640 -2.38 -4.45 15.44
N ASN A 641 -2.43 -3.51 14.50
CA ASN A 641 -3.27 -3.62 13.32
C ASN A 641 -2.88 -4.82 12.46
N LEU A 642 -1.59 -5.01 12.16
CA LEU A 642 -1.11 -6.16 11.41
C LEU A 642 -1.39 -7.49 12.13
N ALA A 643 -1.35 -7.53 13.47
CA ALA A 643 -1.75 -8.70 14.24
C ALA A 643 -3.27 -9.00 14.14
N ARG A 644 -4.14 -7.97 14.07
CA ARG A 644 -5.57 -8.19 13.77
C ARG A 644 -5.76 -8.81 12.38
N VAL A 645 -5.04 -8.30 11.37
CA VAL A 645 -5.07 -8.85 10.01
C VAL A 645 -4.56 -10.30 10.00
N ALA A 646 -3.45 -10.57 10.71
CA ALA A 646 -2.85 -11.90 10.80
C ALA A 646 -3.80 -12.95 11.37
N GLU A 647 -4.47 -12.63 12.48
CA GLU A 647 -5.38 -13.55 13.18
C GLU A 647 -6.68 -13.83 12.41
N VAL A 648 -7.15 -12.89 11.58
CA VAL A 648 -8.39 -13.05 10.79
C VAL A 648 -8.13 -13.67 9.41
N TRP A 649 -7.01 -13.36 8.75
CA TRP A 649 -6.82 -13.63 7.32
C TRP A 649 -5.70 -14.61 6.96
N LEU A 650 -4.70 -14.86 7.81
CA LEU A 650 -3.54 -15.70 7.43
C LEU A 650 -3.68 -17.20 7.72
N ASP A 651 -4.75 -17.63 8.39
CA ASP A 651 -4.96 -19.03 8.80
C ASP A 651 -3.72 -19.60 9.52
N GLU A 652 -3.18 -20.75 9.09
CA GLU A 652 -1.96 -21.35 9.65
C GLU A 652 -0.67 -20.55 9.38
N TYR A 653 -0.69 -19.61 8.43
CA TYR A 653 0.49 -18.83 8.04
C TYR A 653 0.77 -17.63 8.96
N LYS A 654 -0.10 -17.34 9.93
CA LYS A 654 0.17 -16.31 10.97
C LYS A 654 1.42 -16.61 11.80
N ASP A 655 1.82 -17.88 11.90
CA ASP A 655 3.06 -18.31 12.54
C ASP A 655 4.31 -17.78 11.80
N LEU A 656 4.23 -17.48 10.49
CA LEU A 656 5.29 -16.75 9.78
C LEU A 656 5.31 -15.28 10.19
N PHE A 657 4.14 -14.62 10.23
CA PHE A 657 4.03 -13.22 10.68
C PHE A 657 4.62 -13.02 12.09
N TYR A 658 4.24 -13.87 13.05
CA TYR A 658 4.81 -13.83 14.40
C TYR A 658 6.29 -14.24 14.43
N GLY A 659 6.67 -15.27 13.68
CA GLY A 659 8.03 -15.78 13.61
C GLY A 659 9.06 -14.83 12.97
N HIS A 660 8.62 -13.91 12.10
CA HIS A 660 9.44 -12.85 11.49
C HIS A 660 9.65 -11.62 12.39
N GLY A 661 9.54 -11.78 13.72
CA GLY A 661 9.98 -10.77 14.70
C GLY A 661 8.89 -10.25 15.64
N TYR A 662 7.64 -10.71 15.49
CA TYR A 662 6.49 -10.23 16.26
C TYR A 662 6.05 -11.17 17.40
N TYR A 663 6.95 -12.00 17.93
CA TYR A 663 6.70 -12.92 19.04
C TYR A 663 6.14 -12.27 20.31
N HIS A 664 6.33 -10.95 20.51
CA HIS A 664 5.77 -10.18 21.62
C HIS A 664 4.29 -9.88 21.48
N LEU A 665 3.73 -9.91 20.27
CA LEU A 665 2.30 -9.67 20.00
C LEU A 665 1.39 -10.87 20.39
N LEU A 666 2.01 -11.99 20.76
CA LEU A 666 1.34 -13.17 21.30
C LEU A 666 1.02 -13.02 22.79
N ASP A 667 1.77 -12.18 23.51
CA ASP A 667 1.45 -11.79 24.87
C ASP A 667 0.38 -10.68 24.85
N ARG A 668 -0.87 -11.07 25.08
CA ARG A 668 -2.00 -10.13 25.12
C ARG A 668 -1.96 -9.17 26.30
N SER A 669 -1.10 -9.38 27.30
CA SER A 669 -0.85 -8.40 28.37
C SER A 669 0.08 -7.26 27.91
N VAL A 670 0.90 -7.51 26.88
CA VAL A 670 1.81 -6.52 26.28
C VAL A 670 1.10 -5.66 25.23
N ILE A 671 0.36 -6.30 24.31
CA ILE A 671 -0.49 -5.62 23.30
C ILE A 671 -1.84 -6.34 23.18
N ASP A 672 -2.91 -5.64 23.56
CA ASP A 672 -4.29 -6.04 23.23
C ASP A 672 -4.62 -5.67 21.77
N ILE A 673 -4.95 -6.69 20.97
CA ILE A 673 -5.41 -6.52 19.60
C ILE A 673 -6.92 -6.23 19.51
N GLY A 674 -7.66 -6.39 20.61
CA GLY A 674 -9.11 -6.19 20.70
C GLY A 674 -9.93 -7.32 20.07
N ASN A 675 -11.25 -7.23 20.18
CA ASN A 675 -12.18 -8.25 19.67
C ASN A 675 -12.07 -8.43 18.14
N LEU A 676 -12.15 -9.68 17.67
CA LEU A 676 -12.09 -10.09 16.27
C LEU A 676 -13.37 -10.81 15.78
N THR A 677 -14.32 -11.12 16.67
CA THR A 677 -15.49 -11.96 16.37
C THR A 677 -16.21 -11.52 15.11
N ASP A 678 -16.57 -10.23 15.00
CA ASP A 678 -17.31 -9.66 13.88
C ASP A 678 -16.61 -9.89 12.52
N GLN A 679 -15.27 -9.77 12.47
CA GLN A 679 -14.49 -9.98 11.24
C GLN A 679 -14.36 -11.48 10.90
N ILE A 680 -14.24 -12.34 11.92
CA ILE A 680 -14.22 -13.80 11.75
C ILE A 680 -15.60 -14.31 11.28
N GLU A 681 -16.68 -13.78 11.83
CA GLU A 681 -18.05 -14.10 11.40
C GLU A 681 -18.36 -13.57 10.00
N LEU A 682 -17.91 -12.36 9.67
CA LEU A 682 -17.98 -11.79 8.32
C LEU A 682 -17.27 -12.69 7.29
N ARG A 683 -16.03 -13.11 7.58
CA ARG A 683 -15.26 -14.02 6.70
C ARG A 683 -15.98 -15.36 6.49
N LYS A 684 -16.60 -15.92 7.54
CA LYS A 684 -17.44 -17.13 7.45
C LYS A 684 -18.72 -16.90 6.62
N LYS A 685 -19.44 -15.80 6.87
CA LYS A 685 -20.70 -15.42 6.21
C LYS A 685 -20.51 -15.23 4.70
N LEU A 686 -19.42 -14.57 4.30
CA LEU A 686 -19.04 -14.36 2.91
C LEU A 686 -18.43 -15.61 2.24
N LYS A 687 -18.24 -16.71 2.99
CA LYS A 687 -17.66 -17.99 2.52
C LYS A 687 -16.28 -17.81 1.85
N CYS A 688 -15.47 -16.91 2.41
CA CYS A 688 -14.16 -16.58 1.84
C CYS A 688 -13.20 -17.77 1.88
N LYS A 689 -12.26 -17.80 0.95
CA LYS A 689 -11.24 -18.85 0.79
C LYS A 689 -10.21 -18.84 1.93
N SER A 690 -9.38 -19.88 1.98
CA SER A 690 -8.23 -19.96 2.87
C SER A 690 -7.04 -19.13 2.37
N PHE A 691 -6.11 -18.79 3.27
CA PHE A 691 -4.88 -18.09 2.89
C PHE A 691 -4.00 -18.93 1.97
N LYS A 692 -4.00 -20.26 2.15
CA LYS A 692 -3.38 -21.18 1.19
C LYS A 692 -3.92 -20.99 -0.24
N TRP A 693 -5.25 -20.88 -0.41
CA TRP A 693 -5.82 -20.63 -1.74
C TRP A 693 -5.34 -19.28 -2.32
N TYR A 694 -5.24 -18.23 -1.49
CA TYR A 694 -4.72 -16.92 -1.92
C TYR A 694 -3.26 -17.03 -2.40
N LEU A 695 -2.39 -17.73 -1.66
CA LEU A 695 -1.02 -18.00 -2.09
C LEU A 695 -1.00 -18.79 -3.41
N ASP A 696 -1.76 -19.89 -3.49
CA ASP A 696 -1.79 -20.76 -4.68
C ASP A 696 -2.36 -20.08 -5.95
N ASN A 697 -3.26 -19.09 -5.83
CA ASN A 697 -4.07 -18.55 -6.96
C ASN A 697 -3.87 -17.05 -7.24
N VAL A 698 -3.31 -16.29 -6.29
CA VAL A 698 -3.12 -14.82 -6.39
C VAL A 698 -1.65 -14.46 -6.31
N TYR A 699 -0.89 -15.03 -5.37
CA TYR A 699 0.53 -14.73 -5.16
C TYR A 699 1.44 -15.98 -5.13
N PRO A 700 1.45 -16.82 -6.19
CA PRO A 700 2.23 -18.06 -6.22
C PRO A 700 3.74 -17.81 -6.21
N ASP A 701 4.20 -16.61 -6.57
CA ASP A 701 5.59 -16.19 -6.47
C ASP A 701 6.14 -16.09 -5.03
N MET A 702 5.29 -16.26 -4.00
CA MET A 702 5.66 -16.14 -2.59
C MET A 702 5.99 -17.50 -1.96
N ALA A 703 7.26 -17.68 -1.59
CA ALA A 703 7.63 -18.72 -0.64
C ALA A 703 7.03 -18.42 0.75
N ALA A 704 6.21 -19.34 1.26
CA ALA A 704 5.64 -19.30 2.60
C ALA A 704 5.70 -20.68 3.28
N PRO A 705 6.91 -21.22 3.54
CA PRO A 705 7.05 -22.52 4.20
C PRO A 705 6.57 -22.42 5.66
N LEU A 706 5.75 -23.36 6.14
CA LEU A 706 5.27 -23.37 7.53
C LEU A 706 6.35 -23.72 8.58
N VAL A 707 7.56 -24.07 8.13
CA VAL A 707 8.70 -24.50 8.96
C VAL A 707 10.00 -23.88 8.44
N LYS A 708 10.95 -23.65 9.35
CA LYS A 708 12.34 -23.27 9.02
C LYS A 708 13.20 -24.49 8.68
N ALA A 709 12.98 -25.62 9.34
CA ALA A 709 13.68 -26.86 9.05
C ALA A 709 12.83 -28.10 9.39
N GLU A 710 13.12 -29.23 8.76
CA GLU A 710 12.34 -30.48 8.88
C GLU A 710 13.18 -31.74 8.59
N GLY A 711 12.61 -32.91 8.90
CA GLY A 711 13.23 -34.22 8.73
C GLY A 711 13.89 -34.72 10.02
N LEU A 712 14.98 -35.47 9.88
CA LEU A 712 15.72 -36.05 11.02
C LEU A 712 16.54 -34.96 11.73
N VAL A 713 16.63 -35.05 13.06
CA VAL A 713 17.49 -34.19 13.89
C VAL A 713 18.72 -34.97 14.36
N PHE A 714 19.83 -34.81 13.65
CA PHE A 714 21.11 -35.47 13.92
C PHE A 714 21.89 -34.76 15.03
N ASN A 715 22.45 -35.53 15.97
CA ASN A 715 23.41 -35.03 16.96
C ASN A 715 24.85 -35.35 16.53
N ARG A 716 25.71 -34.34 16.42
CA ARG A 716 27.09 -34.52 15.91
C ARG A 716 28.00 -35.33 16.85
N GLY A 717 27.76 -35.30 18.16
CA GLY A 717 28.56 -36.01 19.16
C GLY A 717 28.23 -37.50 19.22
N VAL A 718 26.94 -37.84 19.43
CA VAL A 718 26.48 -39.23 19.53
C VAL A 718 26.39 -39.93 18.16
N ARG A 719 26.40 -39.15 17.07
CA ARG A 719 26.22 -39.61 15.67
C ARG A 719 24.94 -40.43 15.46
N LYS A 720 23.87 -40.03 16.17
CA LYS A 720 22.53 -40.62 16.14
C LYS A 720 21.48 -39.54 15.89
N CYS A 721 20.28 -39.95 15.50
CA CYS A 721 19.14 -39.06 15.32
C CYS A 721 18.20 -39.13 16.52
N LEU A 722 17.58 -37.98 16.83
CA LEU A 722 16.53 -37.88 17.83
C LEU A 722 15.30 -38.68 17.40
N ALA A 723 14.70 -39.43 18.31
CA ALA A 723 13.52 -40.24 18.10
C ALA A 723 12.51 -40.04 19.24
N LEU A 724 11.21 -40.04 18.95
CA LEU A 724 10.15 -40.08 19.96
C LEU A 724 9.63 -41.50 20.12
N GLN A 725 9.76 -42.07 21.33
CA GLN A 725 9.29 -43.42 21.66
C GLN A 725 8.36 -43.37 22.87
N LYS A 726 7.07 -43.70 22.68
CA LYS A 726 6.05 -43.76 23.74
C LYS A 726 5.94 -42.50 24.63
N GLY A 727 6.28 -41.33 24.08
CA GLY A 727 6.30 -40.03 24.79
C GLY A 727 7.67 -39.61 25.33
N SER A 728 8.66 -40.50 25.37
CA SER A 728 10.04 -40.22 25.79
C SER A 728 10.98 -40.03 24.58
N LEU A 729 11.99 -39.19 24.74
CA LEU A 729 12.96 -38.89 23.69
C LEU A 729 14.19 -39.80 23.81
N ALA A 730 14.60 -40.39 22.68
CA ALA A 730 15.67 -41.37 22.59
C ALA A 730 16.60 -41.08 21.39
N PHE A 731 17.74 -41.79 21.32
CA PHE A 731 18.70 -41.69 20.21
C PHE A 731 18.76 -43.00 19.43
N GLU A 732 18.35 -42.95 18.16
CA GLU A 732 18.34 -44.08 17.23
C GLU A 732 19.39 -43.90 16.11
N ILE A 733 19.68 -44.99 15.40
CA ILE A 733 20.36 -44.90 14.09
C ILE A 733 19.43 -44.11 13.14
N CYS A 734 19.99 -43.11 12.47
CA CYS A 734 19.27 -42.22 11.55
C CYS A 734 18.65 -43.00 10.38
N ASP A 735 17.35 -42.84 10.20
CA ASP A 735 16.58 -43.57 9.18
C ASP A 735 15.44 -42.68 8.67
N LEU A 736 15.50 -42.30 7.39
CA LEU A 736 14.51 -41.42 6.77
C LEU A 736 13.11 -42.04 6.67
N SER A 737 12.99 -43.38 6.72
CA SER A 737 11.70 -44.08 6.69
C SER A 737 10.97 -44.01 8.04
N LYS A 738 11.70 -43.81 9.15
CA LYS A 738 11.15 -43.84 10.51
C LYS A 738 10.47 -42.53 10.88
N LEU A 739 9.16 -42.47 10.70
CA LEU A 739 8.31 -41.33 11.06
C LEU A 739 8.49 -40.82 12.50
N ASN A 740 8.91 -41.66 13.45
CA ASN A 740 9.17 -41.25 14.83
C ASN A 740 10.47 -40.42 15.02
N GLN A 741 11.34 -40.37 14.00
CA GLN A 741 12.55 -39.53 13.97
C GLN A 741 12.36 -38.19 13.26
N HIS A 742 11.19 -37.94 12.65
CA HIS A 742 10.92 -36.67 11.95
C HIS A 742 10.46 -35.59 12.92
N PHE A 743 11.12 -34.43 12.89
CA PHE A 743 10.75 -33.25 13.66
C PHE A 743 10.79 -32.00 12.78
N ASN A 744 9.95 -31.03 13.13
CA ASN A 744 9.85 -29.74 12.48
C ASN A 744 10.37 -28.65 13.42
N TYR A 745 11.28 -27.80 12.94
CA TYR A 745 11.64 -26.54 13.56
C TYR A 745 10.82 -25.42 12.91
N THR A 746 9.93 -24.82 13.70
CA THR A 746 8.92 -23.87 13.22
C THR A 746 9.41 -22.42 13.21
N TRP A 747 8.69 -21.55 12.50
CA TRP A 747 8.82 -20.09 12.63
C TRP A 747 8.55 -19.60 14.06
N MET A 748 7.74 -20.34 14.82
CA MET A 748 7.51 -20.13 16.25
C MET A 748 8.65 -20.60 17.17
N ARG A 749 9.80 -20.98 16.61
CA ARG A 749 10.99 -21.50 17.32
C ARG A 749 10.77 -22.80 18.09
N HIS A 750 9.63 -23.46 17.90
CA HIS A 750 9.38 -24.76 18.49
C HIS A 750 10.05 -25.85 17.66
N VAL A 751 10.75 -26.78 18.34
CA VAL A 751 11.09 -28.10 17.81
C VAL A 751 9.92 -29.03 18.17
N ARG A 752 9.21 -29.56 17.17
CA ARG A 752 7.97 -30.33 17.38
C ARG A 752 7.86 -31.56 16.50
N GLN A 753 7.11 -32.55 16.96
CA GLN A 753 6.61 -33.66 16.15
C GLN A 753 5.09 -33.65 16.24
N LYS A 754 4.42 -33.46 15.10
CA LYS A 754 2.97 -33.14 15.06
C LYS A 754 2.66 -31.96 16.00
N ASP A 755 1.81 -32.17 17.00
CA ASP A 755 1.30 -31.14 17.92
C ASP A 755 1.93 -31.22 19.32
N VAL A 756 3.01 -32.01 19.48
CA VAL A 756 3.83 -32.00 20.70
C VAL A 756 5.20 -31.34 20.46
N CYS A 757 5.55 -30.43 21.36
CA CYS A 757 6.71 -29.56 21.32
C CYS A 757 7.71 -29.93 22.44
N LEU A 758 9.01 -29.80 22.13
CA LEU A 758 10.10 -29.99 23.08
C LEU A 758 10.10 -28.88 24.14
N THR A 759 10.12 -29.25 25.42
CA THR A 759 10.15 -28.32 26.56
C THR A 759 11.24 -28.70 27.57
N ALA A 760 11.77 -27.67 28.24
CA ALA A 760 12.37 -27.84 29.56
C ALA A 760 11.27 -28.04 30.63
N GLN A 761 11.64 -28.54 31.81
CA GLN A 761 10.79 -28.55 33.01
C GLN A 761 11.38 -27.65 34.09
N ASP A 762 10.55 -26.86 34.79
CA ASP A 762 10.98 -25.77 35.68
C ASP A 762 11.78 -26.18 36.93
N LYS A 763 11.97 -27.48 37.18
CA LYS A 763 12.60 -28.03 38.40
C LYS A 763 13.75 -29.02 38.16
N GLY A 764 14.25 -29.13 36.93
CA GLY A 764 15.43 -29.97 36.64
C GLY A 764 15.94 -29.80 35.21
N SER A 765 17.15 -30.31 34.92
CA SER A 765 17.69 -30.39 33.56
C SER A 765 16.97 -31.40 32.65
N SER A 766 15.81 -31.92 33.07
CA SER A 766 14.96 -32.85 32.35
C SER A 766 14.20 -32.16 31.22
N LEU A 767 14.01 -32.91 30.13
CA LEU A 767 13.29 -32.47 28.95
C LEU A 767 12.08 -33.37 28.73
N ALA A 768 11.01 -32.80 28.18
CA ALA A 768 9.78 -33.51 27.87
C ALA A 768 9.19 -33.06 26.54
N MET A 769 8.24 -33.85 26.03
CA MET A 769 7.32 -33.43 24.98
C MET A 769 5.99 -33.05 25.63
N GLN A 770 5.49 -31.84 25.38
CA GLN A 770 4.16 -31.38 25.83
C GLN A 770 3.37 -30.79 24.66
N PRO A 771 2.03 -30.63 24.76
CA PRO A 771 1.25 -30.00 23.70
C PRO A 771 1.80 -28.62 23.33
N CYS A 772 1.91 -28.36 22.02
CA CYS A 772 2.42 -27.10 21.49
C CYS A 772 1.51 -25.91 21.84
N ASP A 773 2.12 -24.80 22.24
CA ASP A 773 1.42 -23.57 22.57
C ASP A 773 2.27 -22.35 22.17
N ASN A 774 1.85 -21.62 21.14
CA ASN A 774 2.61 -20.48 20.60
C ASN A 774 2.73 -19.31 21.58
N THR A 775 1.88 -19.24 22.61
CA THR A 775 1.99 -18.22 23.66
C THR A 775 3.08 -18.52 24.69
N LYS A 776 3.38 -19.80 24.94
CA LYS A 776 4.32 -20.26 25.99
C LYS A 776 5.79 -20.07 25.59
N PRO A 777 6.53 -19.10 26.14
CA PRO A 777 7.88 -18.80 25.65
C PRO A 777 8.91 -19.88 26.03
N GLN A 778 8.63 -20.72 27.03
CA GLN A 778 9.48 -21.87 27.42
C GLN A 778 9.55 -23.01 26.40
N LEU A 779 8.70 -22.98 25.35
CA LEU A 779 8.76 -23.91 24.21
C LEU A 779 9.72 -23.46 23.10
N ARG A 780 10.34 -22.28 23.23
CA ARG A 780 11.10 -21.62 22.15
C ARG A 780 12.60 -21.92 22.24
N TRP A 781 13.14 -22.36 21.12
CA TRP A 781 14.54 -22.75 20.93
C TRP A 781 15.17 -21.90 19.83
N LEU A 782 16.29 -21.23 20.12
CA LEU A 782 17.08 -20.53 19.12
C LEU A 782 17.98 -21.55 18.41
N HIS A 783 17.85 -21.65 17.08
CA HIS A 783 18.70 -22.42 16.20
C HIS A 783 19.03 -21.59 14.94
N LYS A 784 20.24 -21.77 14.37
CA LYS A 784 20.79 -21.04 13.20
C LYS A 784 20.84 -19.51 13.30
N ALA A 785 20.63 -18.93 14.49
CA ALA A 785 20.69 -17.48 14.69
C ALA A 785 22.07 -16.89 14.30
N SER A 786 22.04 -15.85 13.45
CA SER A 786 23.20 -15.26 12.78
C SER A 786 24.29 -14.75 13.73
N ASN A 787 25.55 -14.75 13.28
CA ASN A 787 26.73 -14.26 14.01
C ASN A 787 26.88 -14.81 15.44
N SER A 788 26.84 -16.13 15.60
CA SER A 788 27.24 -16.77 16.86
C SER A 788 28.06 -18.05 16.66
N ALA A 789 28.92 -18.37 17.61
CA ALA A 789 29.60 -19.67 17.68
C ALA A 789 28.65 -20.82 18.12
N LEU A 790 27.34 -20.55 18.20
CA LEU A 790 26.28 -21.46 18.63
C LEU A 790 25.26 -21.72 17.51
N VAL A 791 25.60 -21.44 16.25
CA VAL A 791 24.72 -21.58 15.07
C VAL A 791 24.17 -23.00 14.88
N GLU A 792 24.89 -24.05 15.31
CA GLU A 792 24.41 -25.44 15.27
C GLU A 792 23.72 -25.90 16.56
N HIS A 793 23.67 -25.07 17.60
CA HIS A 793 23.09 -25.45 18.89
C HIS A 793 21.57 -25.22 18.89
N LEU A 794 20.90 -25.85 19.85
CA LEU A 794 19.50 -25.55 20.22
C LEU A 794 19.53 -24.87 21.59
N VAL A 795 19.40 -23.54 21.61
CA VAL A 795 19.52 -22.71 22.83
C VAL A 795 18.12 -22.40 23.37
N MET A 796 17.86 -22.61 24.66
CA MET A 796 16.58 -22.25 25.27
C MET A 796 16.43 -20.73 25.41
N GLU A 797 15.33 -20.15 24.91
CA GLU A 797 15.20 -18.69 24.77
C GLU A 797 15.07 -17.93 26.10
N LEU A 798 14.28 -18.44 27.06
CA LEU A 798 14.03 -17.78 28.35
C LEU A 798 15.06 -18.07 29.45
N ALA A 799 16.17 -18.73 29.10
CA ALA A 799 17.16 -19.17 30.08
C ALA A 799 18.04 -17.99 30.57
N SER A 800 17.98 -17.68 31.87
CA SER A 800 18.77 -16.60 32.50
C SER A 800 20.29 -16.79 32.38
N GLN A 801 20.73 -18.03 32.16
CA GLN A 801 22.03 -18.37 31.58
C GLN A 801 21.77 -19.07 30.24
N ARG A 802 22.61 -18.87 29.22
CA ARG A 802 22.45 -19.58 27.93
C ARG A 802 22.60 -21.10 28.13
N LEU A 803 21.46 -21.79 28.16
CA LEU A 803 21.37 -23.25 28.24
C LEU A 803 21.11 -23.83 26.85
N CYS A 804 21.84 -24.88 26.53
CA CYS A 804 21.79 -25.61 25.27
C CYS A 804 21.29 -27.04 25.50
N LEU A 805 20.57 -27.55 24.51
CA LEU A 805 20.19 -28.96 24.41
C LEU A 805 21.45 -29.81 24.20
N GLU A 806 21.67 -30.80 25.06
CA GLU A 806 22.83 -31.68 25.03
C GLU A 806 22.42 -33.16 25.05
N ALA A 807 23.02 -33.96 24.18
CA ALA A 807 22.95 -35.41 24.25
C ALA A 807 23.99 -35.96 25.23
N GLY A 808 23.60 -36.89 26.10
CA GLY A 808 24.55 -37.64 26.93
C GLY A 808 25.55 -38.41 26.05
N ALA A 809 26.80 -38.54 26.49
CA ALA A 809 27.88 -39.09 25.68
C ALA A 809 27.63 -40.54 25.19
N LEU A 810 26.82 -41.31 25.91
CA LEU A 810 26.42 -42.68 25.53
C LEU A 810 25.16 -42.71 24.63
N GLY A 811 24.49 -41.58 24.42
CA GLY A 811 23.15 -41.52 23.83
C GLY A 811 22.05 -42.09 24.75
N ASP A 812 22.31 -42.10 26.06
CA ASP A 812 21.45 -42.65 27.11
C ASP A 812 20.40 -41.67 27.63
N ARG A 813 20.72 -40.37 27.61
CA ARG A 813 19.89 -39.27 28.12
C ARG A 813 19.98 -38.05 27.23
N MET A 814 19.00 -37.17 27.33
CA MET A 814 19.10 -35.79 26.83
C MET A 814 18.92 -34.83 28.00
N GLN A 815 19.71 -33.75 28.04
CA GLN A 815 19.80 -32.86 29.19
C GLN A 815 20.03 -31.40 28.78
N LEU A 816 19.74 -30.47 29.68
CA LEU A 816 20.12 -29.06 29.54
C LEU A 816 21.45 -28.77 30.26
N LYS A 817 22.41 -28.20 29.53
CA LYS A 817 23.71 -27.73 30.03
C LYS A 817 24.01 -26.32 29.56
N ARG A 818 25.02 -25.68 30.17
CA ARG A 818 25.53 -24.38 29.71
C ARG A 818 26.08 -24.53 28.28
N CYS A 819 25.76 -23.57 27.41
CA CYS A 819 26.17 -23.61 26.01
C CYS A 819 27.70 -23.56 25.85
N GLU A 820 28.26 -24.58 25.19
CA GLU A 820 29.68 -24.71 24.88
C GLU A 820 29.89 -24.79 23.35
N PRO A 821 30.53 -23.78 22.72
CA PRO A 821 30.71 -23.75 21.26
C PRO A 821 31.52 -24.91 20.66
N THR A 822 32.42 -25.50 21.42
CA THR A 822 33.28 -26.62 21.00
C THR A 822 32.53 -27.95 21.03
N SER A 823 31.74 -28.21 22.09
CA SER A 823 31.06 -29.49 22.34
C SER A 823 30.30 -30.02 21.12
N PRO A 824 30.61 -31.24 20.62
CA PRO A 824 29.86 -31.85 19.53
C PRO A 824 28.51 -32.40 19.99
N TYR A 825 28.35 -32.71 21.29
CA TYR A 825 27.12 -33.24 21.89
C TYR A 825 25.99 -32.20 22.00
N GLN A 826 26.32 -30.91 21.88
CA GLN A 826 25.35 -29.81 21.83
C GLN A 826 25.05 -29.33 20.39
N LYS A 827 25.62 -29.97 19.36
CA LYS A 827 25.45 -29.57 17.95
C LYS A 827 24.45 -30.46 17.25
N TRP A 828 23.43 -29.82 16.69
CA TRP A 828 22.25 -30.43 16.10
C TRP A 828 22.12 -30.01 14.65
N GLN A 829 21.69 -30.94 13.80
CA GLN A 829 21.53 -30.71 12.37
C GLN A 829 20.21 -31.32 11.90
N PHE A 830 19.29 -30.49 11.42
CA PHE A 830 18.13 -30.93 10.66
C PHE A 830 18.55 -31.42 9.27
N THR A 831 17.79 -32.35 8.68
CA THR A 831 18.08 -32.88 7.33
C THR A 831 17.83 -31.84 6.25
N HIS A 832 16.71 -31.11 6.35
CA HIS A 832 16.32 -30.09 5.38
C HIS A 832 16.13 -28.75 6.09
N TYR A 833 16.76 -27.70 5.58
CA TYR A 833 16.50 -26.32 5.96
C TYR A 833 15.78 -25.63 4.80
N ARG A 834 14.80 -24.79 5.12
CA ARG A 834 14.23 -23.82 4.17
C ARG A 834 15.09 -22.56 4.23
N ALA A 835 15.22 -21.86 3.09
CA ALA A 835 15.90 -20.57 3.07
C ALA A 835 15.13 -19.53 3.89
N GLU A 836 15.85 -18.60 4.51
CA GLU A 836 15.28 -17.47 5.28
C GLU A 836 14.99 -16.24 4.40
#